data_AF-A0A0F7LUK4-F1
#
_entry.id   AF-A0A0F7LUK4-F1
#
_cell.length_a   1.000
_cell.length_b   1.000
_cell.length_c   1.000
_cell.angle_alpha   90.00
_cell.angle_beta   90.00
_cell.angle_gamma   90.00
#
_symmetry.space_group_name_H-M   'P 1'
#
loop_
_entity.id
_entity.type
_entity.pdbx_description
1 polymer ?
#
loop_
_entity_poly.entity_id
_entity_poly.type
_entity_poly.pdbx_seq_one_letter_code
_entity_poly.pdbx_strand_id
1 'polypeptide(L)'
;MADSGLVFTLTVGNLPEQTFAVVEFTLNEALSTLFCLEAALTSADPDIDFADVLDNAATLTVYRDGQLERSVTGMVTQFEQSTTGRHRSHYSLTLHPGLWRAGLRVNSRIFQRQSVADIVGKLLKENGVRNFVCHLRYEHPEREFCVQYDESDLTFLQRLLADEGIFYYFVFNPEQGEPLVVFFDSHRINGNHSLPYHPGRDETGSQCCINQFRWREQVGIARVFLRDRTFKNPVWAAEYFYHERQLNHQRSDLHSYDYYDFPGRYKDETGQRISQYRLEALRRDAMLGHGESDCFVLSAASGFTLTDHPKEKFNALWQVIEISHHGRQPQADGSRFGERGTTLTNSFTFGDCNRVWRPSPYPKPRIDGLQIATVVGPEGEEIFCDEYGRVRVQFAWDEYGKFNDHSSCWIRVSQAWAGKRWGMIAIPRVGQEVLVDFLYGDPDQPIIIGRTYHASNIVPNPLPIAKTQMSIRSKTHKGDGFNELRFEDEKDREEVFIHAQKNLAIQVRNSRDEKINYNRTTVIGHDDELAVANNRKVTVEGQQDHKTTGDYIAQVDGDKALQVKGDVIQKIQGVFSIDTHDDITVKSGGKITLEVGNSFIVIHAGGVDIKGPSINLNSGGNPGVLLQPVNPAILQSAAHAGSMFVAHCPMEKNHND
;
A
#
# COMPACT_ATOMS: atom_id res chain seq x y z
N MET A 1 -58.91 -2.30 -31.67
CA MET A 1 -59.93 -2.95 -30.81
C MET A 1 -59.21 -3.32 -29.54
N ALA A 2 -59.76 -3.07 -28.35
CA ALA A 2 -59.11 -3.49 -27.11
C ALA A 2 -59.07 -5.02 -27.13
N ASP A 3 -57.90 -5.60 -27.33
CA ASP A 3 -57.72 -7.04 -27.32
C ASP A 3 -57.98 -7.52 -25.89
N SER A 4 -59.09 -8.24 -25.70
CA SER A 4 -59.41 -8.90 -24.43
C SER A 4 -58.42 -10.02 -24.17
N GLY A 5 -57.89 -10.14 -22.95
CA GLY A 5 -56.90 -11.16 -22.56
C GLY A 5 -55.45 -10.67 -22.51
N LEU A 6 -54.53 -11.63 -22.40
CA LEU A 6 -53.09 -11.39 -22.31
C LEU A 6 -52.46 -11.20 -23.70
N VAL A 7 -51.67 -10.14 -23.87
CA VAL A 7 -50.95 -9.83 -25.10
C VAL A 7 -49.52 -9.40 -24.80
N PHE A 8 -48.56 -9.94 -25.55
CA PHE A 8 -47.14 -9.59 -25.47
C PHE A 8 -46.70 -8.90 -26.75
N THR A 9 -46.00 -7.77 -26.59
CA THR A 9 -45.45 -6.99 -27.71
C THR A 9 -43.97 -6.68 -27.44
N LEU A 10 -43.18 -6.53 -28.50
CA LEU A 10 -41.77 -6.19 -28.39
C LEU A 10 -41.42 -5.13 -29.44
N THR A 11 -40.81 -4.03 -28.99
CA THR A 11 -40.24 -2.99 -29.85
C THR A 11 -38.72 -3.01 -29.75
N VAL A 12 -38.02 -2.64 -30.84
CA VAL A 12 -36.55 -2.66 -30.92
C VAL A 12 -36.07 -1.42 -31.68
N GLY A 13 -35.24 -0.61 -31.03
CA GLY A 13 -34.61 0.57 -31.63
C GLY A 13 -35.62 1.48 -32.34
N ASN A 14 -35.32 1.82 -33.59
CA ASN A 14 -36.20 2.60 -34.46
C ASN A 14 -36.97 1.72 -35.46
N LEU A 15 -36.96 0.40 -35.30
CA LEU A 15 -37.73 -0.50 -36.15
C LEU A 15 -39.23 -0.24 -35.94
N PRO A 16 -40.07 -0.41 -36.98
CA PRO A 16 -41.52 -0.31 -36.83
C PRO A 16 -42.05 -1.19 -35.69
N GLU A 17 -43.04 -0.72 -34.93
CA GLU A 17 -43.59 -1.44 -33.76
C GLU A 17 -44.11 -2.85 -34.09
N GLN A 18 -44.52 -3.08 -35.34
CA GLN A 18 -45.05 -4.36 -35.81
C GLN A 18 -43.99 -5.28 -36.43
N THR A 19 -42.70 -4.93 -36.34
CA THR A 19 -41.60 -5.71 -36.92
C THR A 19 -41.55 -7.12 -36.32
N PHE A 20 -41.73 -7.26 -35.00
CA PHE A 20 -41.67 -8.54 -34.30
C PHE A 20 -42.99 -8.86 -33.60
N ALA A 21 -43.48 -10.09 -33.77
CA ALA A 21 -44.49 -10.66 -32.90
C ALA A 21 -43.83 -11.62 -31.89
N VAL A 22 -44.15 -11.45 -30.61
CA VAL A 22 -43.63 -12.30 -29.53
C VAL A 22 -44.35 -13.64 -29.53
N VAL A 23 -43.59 -14.73 -29.64
CA VAL A 23 -44.10 -16.10 -29.54
C VAL A 23 -43.93 -16.62 -28.13
N GLU A 24 -42.77 -16.40 -27.54
CA GLU A 24 -42.41 -16.89 -26.21
C GLU A 24 -41.33 -15.99 -25.60
N PHE A 25 -41.33 -15.84 -24.28
CA PHE A 25 -40.23 -15.19 -23.60
C PHE A 25 -39.97 -15.83 -22.23
N THR A 26 -38.72 -15.71 -21.79
CA THR A 26 -38.30 -16.01 -20.43
C THR A 26 -37.56 -14.78 -19.89
N LEU A 27 -37.96 -14.27 -18.72
CA LEU A 27 -37.33 -13.14 -18.05
C LEU A 27 -36.86 -13.56 -16.67
N ASN A 28 -35.56 -13.49 -16.45
CA ASN A 28 -34.93 -13.75 -15.16
C ASN A 28 -34.50 -12.43 -14.51
N GLU A 29 -34.91 -12.21 -13.27
CA GLU A 29 -34.54 -11.04 -12.48
C GLU A 29 -34.13 -11.48 -11.06
N ALA A 30 -33.08 -10.90 -10.50
CA ALA A 30 -32.70 -11.15 -9.12
C ALA A 30 -31.95 -9.95 -8.51
N LEU A 31 -31.98 -9.84 -7.19
CA LEU A 31 -31.15 -8.89 -6.46
C LEU A 31 -29.66 -9.14 -6.76
N SER A 32 -28.93 -8.06 -7.04
CA SER A 32 -27.50 -8.04 -7.38
C SER A 32 -27.08 -8.91 -8.56
N THR A 33 -28.02 -9.20 -9.47
CA THR A 33 -27.80 -9.94 -10.71
C THR A 33 -28.33 -9.13 -11.88
N LEU A 34 -27.65 -9.16 -13.02
CA LEU A 34 -28.16 -8.55 -14.24
C LEU A 34 -29.40 -9.32 -14.70
N PHE A 35 -30.50 -8.63 -15.00
CA PHE A 35 -31.65 -9.31 -15.59
C PHE A 35 -31.28 -9.84 -16.99
N CYS A 36 -31.94 -10.93 -17.39
CA CYS A 36 -31.81 -11.51 -18.71
C CYS A 36 -33.21 -11.80 -19.25
N LEU A 37 -33.55 -11.25 -20.41
CA LEU A 37 -34.80 -11.53 -21.11
C LEU A 37 -34.48 -12.19 -22.44
N GLU A 38 -34.92 -13.42 -22.62
CA GLU A 38 -34.83 -14.15 -23.88
C GLU A 38 -36.21 -14.15 -24.53
N ALA A 39 -36.30 -13.72 -25.78
CA ALA A 39 -37.56 -13.69 -26.53
C ALA A 39 -37.42 -14.45 -27.84
N ALA A 40 -38.35 -15.37 -28.10
CA ALA A 40 -38.57 -15.98 -29.40
C ALA A 40 -39.63 -15.17 -30.16
N LEU A 41 -39.30 -14.80 -31.38
CA LEU A 41 -40.01 -13.81 -32.18
C LEU A 41 -40.31 -14.37 -33.57
N THR A 42 -41.32 -13.80 -34.21
CA THR A 42 -41.57 -14.02 -35.64
C THR A 42 -41.79 -12.69 -36.36
N SER A 43 -41.28 -12.56 -37.56
CA SER A 43 -41.51 -11.39 -38.43
C SER A 43 -42.04 -11.82 -39.80
N ALA A 44 -42.75 -10.91 -40.48
CA ALA A 44 -43.02 -11.05 -41.90
C ALA A 44 -41.80 -10.67 -42.76
N ASP A 45 -40.86 -9.92 -42.20
CA ASP A 45 -39.62 -9.52 -42.85
C ASP A 45 -38.53 -10.59 -42.63
N PRO A 46 -38.04 -11.24 -43.70
CA PRO A 46 -36.98 -12.23 -43.60
C PRO A 46 -35.56 -11.63 -43.60
N ASP A 47 -35.40 -10.31 -43.77
CA ASP A 47 -34.10 -9.66 -44.01
C ASP A 47 -33.87 -8.48 -43.05
N ILE A 48 -34.15 -8.69 -41.76
CA ILE A 48 -33.91 -7.68 -40.72
C ILE A 48 -32.41 -7.51 -40.52
N ASP A 49 -31.89 -6.29 -40.71
CA ASP A 49 -30.47 -5.99 -40.48
C ASP A 49 -30.14 -6.10 -38.98
N PHE A 50 -29.13 -6.91 -38.67
CA PHE A 50 -28.64 -7.11 -37.31
C PHE A 50 -28.11 -5.80 -36.70
N ALA A 51 -27.62 -4.87 -37.54
CA ALA A 51 -27.12 -3.57 -37.09
C ALA A 51 -28.24 -2.66 -36.53
N ASP A 52 -29.48 -2.84 -36.98
CA ASP A 52 -30.65 -2.09 -36.46
C ASP A 52 -31.17 -2.68 -35.14
N VAL A 53 -30.68 -3.86 -34.75
CA VAL A 53 -31.15 -4.62 -33.58
C VAL A 53 -30.11 -4.66 -32.46
N LEU A 54 -28.89 -5.13 -32.75
CA LEU A 54 -27.83 -5.30 -31.75
C LEU A 54 -27.41 -3.95 -31.15
N ASP A 55 -27.07 -3.93 -29.85
CA ASP A 55 -26.66 -2.75 -29.06
C ASP A 55 -27.72 -1.62 -28.99
N ASN A 56 -28.92 -1.85 -29.54
CA ASN A 56 -30.06 -0.94 -29.42
C ASN A 56 -30.97 -1.33 -28.25
N ALA A 57 -31.77 -0.37 -27.79
CA ALA A 57 -32.77 -0.62 -26.77
C ALA A 57 -33.95 -1.43 -27.34
N ALA A 58 -34.48 -2.36 -26.55
CA ALA A 58 -35.71 -3.08 -26.86
C ALA A 58 -36.58 -3.17 -25.61
N THR A 59 -37.89 -3.15 -25.82
CA THR A 59 -38.88 -3.14 -24.74
C THR A 59 -39.91 -4.23 -24.97
N LEU A 60 -39.96 -5.20 -24.05
CA LEU A 60 -41.05 -6.17 -23.94
C LEU A 60 -42.17 -5.53 -23.11
N THR A 61 -43.39 -5.54 -23.64
CA THR A 61 -44.56 -4.99 -22.95
C THR A 61 -45.66 -6.04 -22.85
N VAL A 62 -46.14 -6.25 -21.63
CA VAL A 62 -47.26 -7.17 -21.34
C VAL A 62 -48.50 -6.36 -21.04
N TYR A 63 -49.58 -6.67 -21.78
CA TYR A 63 -50.91 -6.12 -21.59
C TYR A 63 -51.86 -7.20 -21.11
N ARG A 64 -52.80 -6.83 -20.24
CA ARG A 64 -53.92 -7.65 -19.80
C ARG A 64 -55.20 -6.87 -19.95
N ASP A 65 -56.14 -7.41 -20.73
CA ASP A 65 -57.44 -6.77 -21.02
C ASP A 65 -57.28 -5.33 -21.55
N GLY A 66 -56.27 -5.13 -22.40
CA GLY A 66 -55.91 -3.83 -22.97
C GLY A 66 -55.22 -2.86 -22.01
N GLN A 67 -55.00 -3.21 -20.74
CA GLN A 67 -54.25 -2.40 -19.78
C GLN A 67 -52.78 -2.83 -19.72
N LEU A 68 -51.87 -1.86 -19.64
CA LEU A 68 -50.45 -2.11 -19.44
C LEU A 68 -50.23 -2.73 -18.06
N GLU A 69 -49.70 -3.94 -18.01
CA GLU A 69 -49.34 -4.61 -16.76
C GLU A 69 -47.92 -4.20 -16.33
N ARG A 70 -46.92 -4.40 -17.22
CA ARG A 70 -45.53 -3.97 -17.02
C ARG A 70 -44.75 -4.03 -18.33
N SER A 71 -43.73 -3.17 -18.44
CA SER A 71 -42.76 -3.17 -19.52
C SER A 71 -41.33 -3.40 -19.00
N VAL A 72 -40.51 -4.08 -19.79
CA VAL A 72 -39.12 -4.41 -19.48
C VAL A 72 -38.24 -3.95 -20.63
N THR A 73 -37.48 -2.89 -20.38
CA THR A 73 -36.57 -2.28 -21.35
C THR A 73 -35.13 -2.69 -21.05
N GLY A 74 -34.42 -3.15 -22.07
CA GLY A 74 -33.01 -3.51 -22.00
C GLY A 74 -32.30 -3.24 -23.33
N MET A 75 -31.02 -3.60 -23.38
CA MET A 75 -30.17 -3.52 -24.56
C MET A 75 -30.06 -4.91 -25.19
N VAL A 76 -30.21 -5.00 -26.51
CA VAL A 76 -30.07 -6.27 -27.23
C VAL A 76 -28.60 -6.69 -27.28
N THR A 77 -28.25 -7.80 -26.64
CA THR A 77 -26.87 -8.34 -26.60
C THR A 77 -26.65 -9.51 -27.54
N GLN A 78 -27.72 -10.19 -27.93
CA GLN A 78 -27.71 -11.30 -28.87
C GLN A 78 -28.95 -11.22 -29.74
N PHE A 79 -28.79 -11.49 -31.02
CA PHE A 79 -29.86 -11.59 -31.99
C PHE A 79 -29.53 -12.77 -32.91
N GLU A 80 -30.53 -13.59 -33.21
CA GLU A 80 -30.39 -14.75 -34.07
C GLU A 80 -31.58 -14.80 -35.01
N GLN A 81 -31.31 -15.08 -36.29
CA GLN A 81 -32.31 -15.50 -37.25
C GLN A 81 -32.19 -17.03 -37.38
N SER A 82 -33.28 -17.73 -37.08
CA SER A 82 -33.31 -19.19 -37.12
C SER A 82 -33.93 -19.68 -38.43
N THR A 83 -35.12 -20.27 -38.40
CA THR A 83 -35.76 -20.83 -39.59
C THR A 83 -36.61 -19.80 -40.32
N THR A 84 -36.32 -19.59 -41.60
CA THR A 84 -37.15 -18.81 -42.53
C THR A 84 -38.23 -19.70 -43.13
N GLY A 85 -39.49 -19.47 -42.74
CA GLY A 85 -40.66 -20.18 -43.25
C GLY A 85 -41.24 -19.55 -44.51
N ARG A 86 -42.38 -20.07 -44.98
CA ARG A 86 -43.04 -19.60 -46.22
C ARG A 86 -43.62 -18.19 -46.13
N HIS A 87 -44.09 -17.80 -44.95
CA HIS A 87 -44.75 -16.50 -44.73
C HIS A 87 -44.16 -15.69 -43.57
N ARG A 88 -43.33 -16.34 -42.73
CA ARG A 88 -42.72 -15.71 -41.56
C ARG A 88 -41.33 -16.27 -41.32
N SER A 89 -40.44 -15.43 -40.84
CA SER A 89 -39.11 -15.80 -40.34
C SER A 89 -39.09 -15.78 -38.82
N HIS A 90 -38.36 -16.73 -38.23
CA HIS A 90 -38.21 -16.86 -36.78
C HIS A 90 -36.91 -16.20 -36.34
N TYR A 91 -37.00 -15.39 -35.29
CA TYR A 91 -35.85 -14.73 -34.68
C TYR A 91 -35.85 -15.01 -33.18
N SER A 92 -34.70 -14.86 -32.54
CA SER A 92 -34.60 -14.75 -31.09
C SER A 92 -33.68 -13.62 -30.72
N LEU A 93 -33.94 -13.01 -29.56
CA LEU A 93 -33.02 -12.04 -28.98
C LEU A 93 -32.90 -12.19 -27.47
N THR A 94 -31.77 -11.68 -26.97
CA THR A 94 -31.48 -11.60 -25.54
C THR A 94 -31.29 -10.15 -25.15
N LEU A 95 -32.03 -9.70 -24.14
CA LEU A 95 -31.89 -8.38 -23.53
C LEU A 95 -31.17 -8.47 -22.20
N HIS A 96 -30.25 -7.53 -21.99
CA HIS A 96 -29.60 -7.29 -20.71
C HIS A 96 -29.69 -5.80 -20.35
N PRO A 97 -29.49 -5.42 -19.07
CA PRO A 97 -29.28 -4.02 -18.73
C PRO A 97 -28.00 -3.49 -19.41
N GLY A 98 -27.92 -2.18 -19.65
CA GLY A 98 -26.70 -1.56 -20.18
C GLY A 98 -25.43 -1.84 -19.34
N LEU A 99 -25.61 -2.13 -18.04
CA LEU A 99 -24.55 -2.56 -17.12
C LEU A 99 -23.84 -3.86 -17.58
N TRP A 100 -24.46 -4.68 -18.42
CA TRP A 100 -23.83 -5.87 -18.99
C TRP A 100 -22.53 -5.59 -19.73
N ARG A 101 -22.40 -4.41 -20.35
CA ARG A 101 -21.15 -3.99 -21.03
C ARG A 101 -19.94 -3.96 -20.08
N ALA A 102 -20.16 -3.73 -18.78
CA ALA A 102 -19.12 -3.78 -17.76
C ALA A 102 -18.50 -5.19 -17.61
N GLY A 103 -19.20 -6.25 -18.05
CA GLY A 103 -18.65 -7.61 -18.07
C GLY A 103 -17.67 -7.87 -19.22
N LEU A 104 -17.65 -7.01 -20.25
CA LEU A 104 -16.79 -7.18 -21.42
C LEU A 104 -15.38 -6.59 -21.23
N ARG A 105 -15.27 -5.54 -20.40
CA ARG A 105 -14.00 -4.84 -20.17
C ARG A 105 -13.29 -5.40 -18.95
N VAL A 106 -12.12 -6.00 -19.17
CA VAL A 106 -11.15 -6.38 -18.13
C VAL A 106 -10.12 -5.27 -17.96
N ASN A 107 -9.79 -4.92 -16.71
CA ASN A 107 -8.91 -3.79 -16.42
C ASN A 107 -8.07 -4.00 -15.15
N SER A 108 -6.97 -3.26 -15.06
CA SER A 108 -6.09 -3.16 -13.89
C SER A 108 -5.83 -1.68 -13.56
N ARG A 109 -6.40 -1.19 -12.46
CA ARG A 109 -6.34 0.24 -12.10
C ARG A 109 -6.56 0.50 -10.62
N ILE A 110 -6.20 1.71 -10.21
CA ILE A 110 -6.23 2.14 -8.82
C ILE A 110 -7.24 3.28 -8.62
N PHE A 111 -8.10 3.12 -7.62
CA PHE A 111 -8.94 4.16 -7.05
C PHE A 111 -8.37 4.61 -5.71
N GLN A 112 -8.21 5.92 -5.53
CA GLN A 112 -7.65 6.51 -4.31
C GLN A 112 -8.55 7.62 -3.82
N ARG A 113 -8.75 7.67 -2.49
CA ARG A 113 -9.53 8.69 -1.76
C ARG A 113 -10.89 8.92 -2.41
N GLN A 114 -11.60 7.82 -2.66
CA GLN A 114 -12.91 7.80 -3.27
C GLN A 114 -13.84 6.94 -2.43
N SER A 115 -15.09 7.37 -2.29
CA SER A 115 -16.12 6.56 -1.65
C SER A 115 -16.57 5.43 -2.59
N VAL A 116 -17.26 4.41 -2.04
CA VAL A 116 -17.87 3.36 -2.87
C VAL A 116 -18.84 3.95 -3.91
N ALA A 117 -19.59 4.99 -3.55
CA ALA A 117 -20.53 5.64 -4.45
C ALA A 117 -19.82 6.34 -5.63
N ASP A 118 -18.67 6.97 -5.38
CA ASP A 118 -17.86 7.59 -6.44
C ASP A 118 -17.31 6.56 -7.41
N ILE A 119 -16.75 5.46 -6.88
CA ILE A 119 -16.20 4.36 -7.68
C ILE A 119 -17.29 3.73 -8.55
N VAL A 120 -18.44 3.39 -7.94
CA VAL A 120 -19.60 2.84 -8.65
C VAL A 120 -20.10 3.82 -9.71
N GLY A 121 -20.29 5.09 -9.36
CA GLY A 121 -20.75 6.10 -10.30
C GLY A 121 -19.79 6.31 -11.49
N LYS A 122 -18.48 6.22 -11.26
CA LYS A 122 -17.46 6.26 -12.31
C LYS A 122 -17.55 5.03 -13.23
N LEU A 123 -17.62 3.82 -12.66
CA LEU A 123 -17.77 2.56 -13.42
C LEU A 123 -19.01 2.54 -14.30
N LEU A 124 -20.16 2.98 -13.75
CA LEU A 124 -21.42 3.04 -14.48
C LEU A 124 -21.34 4.01 -15.66
N LYS A 125 -20.83 5.23 -15.44
CA LYS A 125 -20.70 6.25 -16.50
C LYS A 125 -19.72 5.82 -17.60
N GLU A 126 -18.58 5.23 -17.24
CA GLU A 126 -17.62 4.68 -18.21
C GLU A 126 -18.23 3.56 -19.06
N ASN A 127 -19.13 2.76 -18.47
CA ASN A 127 -19.91 1.74 -19.17
C ASN A 127 -21.25 2.26 -19.68
N GLY A 128 -21.40 3.58 -19.89
CA GLY A 128 -22.57 4.16 -20.54
C GLY A 128 -23.91 3.98 -19.82
N VAL A 129 -23.90 3.70 -18.52
CA VAL A 129 -25.10 3.68 -17.66
C VAL A 129 -25.22 5.03 -16.97
N ARG A 130 -26.28 5.78 -17.28
CA ARG A 130 -26.49 7.14 -16.73
C ARG A 130 -27.66 7.21 -15.76
N ASN A 131 -28.69 6.38 -15.95
CA ASN A 131 -29.84 6.31 -15.07
C ASN A 131 -29.56 5.40 -13.85
N PHE A 132 -28.98 5.96 -12.79
CA PHE A 132 -28.76 5.24 -11.54
C PHE A 132 -28.88 6.13 -10.31
N VAL A 133 -29.15 5.52 -9.16
CA VAL A 133 -29.18 6.22 -7.86
C VAL A 133 -28.67 5.33 -6.74
N CYS A 134 -27.89 5.94 -5.84
CA CYS A 134 -27.39 5.30 -4.63
C CYS A 134 -28.15 5.83 -3.42
N HIS A 135 -28.86 4.94 -2.73
CA HIS A 135 -29.59 5.24 -1.52
C HIS A 135 -28.97 4.46 -0.35
N LEU A 136 -27.88 4.99 0.18
CA LEU A 136 -27.10 4.38 1.24
C LEU A 136 -27.49 5.02 2.58
N ARG A 137 -27.99 4.21 3.51
CA ARG A 137 -28.39 4.62 4.85
C ARG A 137 -27.20 4.69 5.80
N TYR A 138 -26.23 3.81 5.60
CA TYR A 138 -25.05 3.67 6.42
C TYR A 138 -23.89 4.47 5.84
N GLU A 139 -22.96 4.85 6.72
CA GLU A 139 -21.73 5.49 6.31
C GLU A 139 -20.79 4.47 5.66
N HIS A 140 -20.29 4.83 4.47
CA HIS A 140 -19.28 4.10 3.70
C HIS A 140 -18.07 5.02 3.48
N PRO A 141 -17.04 4.93 4.33
CA PRO A 141 -15.93 5.87 4.30
C PRO A 141 -15.12 5.77 3.01
N GLU A 142 -14.43 6.87 2.69
CA GLU A 142 -13.52 6.90 1.55
C GLU A 142 -12.41 5.85 1.69
N ARG A 143 -12.13 5.17 0.59
CA ARG A 143 -11.05 4.19 0.51
C ARG A 143 -9.75 4.90 0.19
N GLU A 144 -8.77 4.78 1.08
CA GLU A 144 -7.41 5.28 0.86
C GLU A 144 -6.81 4.70 -0.43
N PHE A 145 -7.05 3.41 -0.67
CA PHE A 145 -6.52 2.65 -1.79
C PHE A 145 -7.45 1.48 -2.10
N CYS A 146 -7.91 1.36 -3.34
CA CYS A 146 -8.75 0.27 -3.81
C CYS A 146 -8.39 -0.07 -5.25
N VAL A 147 -8.06 -1.32 -5.51
CA VAL A 147 -7.52 -1.80 -6.77
C VAL A 147 -8.54 -2.73 -7.44
N GLN A 148 -8.79 -2.45 -8.71
CA GLN A 148 -9.34 -3.40 -9.68
C GLN A 148 -8.12 -4.06 -10.34
N TYR A 149 -7.98 -5.37 -10.24
CA TYR A 149 -6.81 -6.06 -10.79
C TYR A 149 -7.23 -7.29 -11.58
N ASP A 150 -6.93 -7.29 -12.87
CA ASP A 150 -7.20 -8.40 -13.80
C ASP A 150 -8.62 -8.97 -13.68
N GLU A 151 -9.60 -8.07 -13.54
CA GLU A 151 -11.00 -8.43 -13.37
C GLU A 151 -11.89 -7.50 -14.21
N SER A 152 -13.06 -8.02 -14.63
CA SER A 152 -14.03 -7.20 -15.35
C SER A 152 -14.57 -6.07 -14.47
N ASP A 153 -14.99 -4.95 -15.07
CA ASP A 153 -15.63 -3.87 -14.32
C ASP A 153 -16.87 -4.36 -13.55
N LEU A 154 -17.62 -5.29 -14.14
CA LEU A 154 -18.80 -5.88 -13.50
C LEU A 154 -18.40 -6.71 -12.28
N THR A 155 -17.37 -7.57 -12.40
CA THR A 155 -16.85 -8.38 -11.29
C THR A 155 -16.34 -7.49 -10.17
N PHE A 156 -15.57 -6.45 -10.50
CA PHE A 156 -15.08 -5.47 -9.53
C PHE A 156 -16.22 -4.74 -8.82
N LEU A 157 -17.21 -4.26 -9.58
CA LEU A 157 -18.39 -3.60 -9.05
C LEU A 157 -19.17 -4.52 -8.10
N GLN A 158 -19.49 -5.75 -8.53
CA GLN A 158 -20.23 -6.70 -7.71
C GLN A 158 -19.49 -7.08 -6.42
N ARG A 159 -18.16 -7.27 -6.50
CA ARG A 159 -17.32 -7.54 -5.33
C ARG A 159 -17.28 -6.37 -4.38
N LEU A 160 -17.05 -5.16 -4.88
CA LEU A 160 -17.00 -3.95 -4.07
C LEU A 160 -18.33 -3.70 -3.35
N LEU A 161 -19.45 -3.87 -4.06
CA LEU A 161 -20.78 -3.76 -3.48
C LEU A 161 -21.00 -4.84 -2.41
N ALA A 162 -20.62 -6.09 -2.67
CA ALA A 162 -20.74 -7.16 -1.68
C ALA A 162 -19.88 -6.92 -0.42
N ASP A 163 -18.65 -6.43 -0.57
CA ASP A 163 -17.78 -6.06 0.55
C ASP A 163 -18.39 -4.94 1.41
N GLU A 164 -19.13 -4.02 0.79
CA GLU A 164 -19.85 -2.92 1.45
C GLU A 164 -21.29 -3.30 1.84
N GLY A 165 -21.70 -4.55 1.67
CA GLY A 165 -23.07 -5.01 1.93
C GLY A 165 -24.13 -4.37 1.03
N ILE A 166 -23.77 -3.71 -0.06
CA ILE A 166 -24.69 -3.05 -0.98
C ILE A 166 -25.25 -4.08 -1.97
N PHE A 167 -26.56 -4.05 -2.19
CA PHE A 167 -27.20 -4.78 -3.29
C PHE A 167 -27.79 -3.81 -4.30
N TYR A 168 -28.08 -4.30 -5.51
CA TYR A 168 -28.73 -3.50 -6.55
C TYR A 168 -29.86 -4.25 -7.24
N TYR A 169 -30.75 -3.50 -7.88
CA TYR A 169 -31.82 -4.02 -8.73
C TYR A 169 -32.19 -2.99 -9.81
N PHE A 170 -33.04 -3.40 -10.74
CA PHE A 170 -33.47 -2.58 -11.88
C PHE A 170 -34.94 -2.18 -11.72
N VAL A 171 -35.23 -0.91 -12.02
CA VAL A 171 -36.60 -0.39 -12.10
C VAL A 171 -36.85 0.07 -13.52
N PHE A 172 -37.94 -0.40 -14.10
CA PHE A 172 -38.31 -0.09 -15.47
C PHE A 172 -39.39 0.99 -15.49
N ASN A 173 -39.16 2.05 -16.25
CA ASN A 173 -40.16 3.08 -16.51
C ASN A 173 -40.52 3.02 -18.00
N PRO A 174 -41.80 2.79 -18.37
CA PRO A 174 -42.24 2.74 -19.77
C PRO A 174 -41.87 4.00 -20.58
N GLU A 175 -41.77 5.16 -19.91
CA GLU A 175 -41.45 6.44 -20.55
C GLU A 175 -39.94 6.65 -20.77
N GLN A 176 -39.08 5.78 -20.23
CA GLN A 176 -37.63 5.89 -20.33
C GLN A 176 -37.03 4.74 -21.16
N GLY A 177 -36.10 5.08 -22.04
CA GLY A 177 -35.40 4.12 -22.92
C GLY A 177 -34.33 3.27 -22.24
N GLU A 178 -34.10 3.44 -20.93
CA GLU A 178 -33.15 2.64 -20.14
C GLU A 178 -33.66 2.40 -18.72
N PRO A 179 -33.39 1.22 -18.11
CA PRO A 179 -33.78 0.95 -16.73
C PRO A 179 -32.98 1.79 -15.73
N LEU A 180 -33.63 2.18 -14.64
CA LEU A 180 -32.97 2.79 -13.48
C LEU A 180 -32.26 1.71 -12.66
N VAL A 181 -30.97 1.86 -12.43
CA VAL A 181 -30.20 1.00 -11.52
C VAL A 181 -30.22 1.59 -10.11
N VAL A 182 -30.69 0.82 -9.14
CA VAL A 182 -30.86 1.31 -7.77
C VAL A 182 -29.97 0.54 -6.79
N PHE A 183 -29.15 1.25 -6.02
CA PHE A 183 -28.24 0.68 -5.03
C PHE A 183 -28.71 0.94 -3.60
N PHE A 184 -28.69 -0.08 -2.75
CA PHE A 184 -29.12 -0.03 -1.34
C PHE A 184 -28.27 -0.85 -0.40
N ASP A 185 -28.20 -0.40 0.85
CA ASP A 185 -27.47 -1.03 1.94
C ASP A 185 -28.37 -1.37 3.15
N SER A 186 -29.69 -1.19 3.07
CA SER A 186 -30.64 -1.50 4.14
C SER A 186 -31.85 -2.28 3.62
N HIS A 187 -32.75 -2.70 4.52
CA HIS A 187 -34.04 -3.27 4.10
C HIS A 187 -34.79 -2.21 3.28
N ARG A 188 -35.24 -2.57 2.08
CA ARG A 188 -36.14 -1.75 1.27
C ARG A 188 -36.89 -2.64 0.30
N ILE A 189 -38.16 -2.29 0.12
CA ILE A 189 -39.07 -2.90 -0.82
C ILE A 189 -39.39 -1.89 -1.92
N ASN A 190 -39.44 -2.33 -3.17
CA ASN A 190 -39.89 -1.52 -4.29
C ASN A 190 -41.38 -1.80 -4.62
N GLY A 191 -42.29 -0.94 -4.18
CA GLY A 191 -43.73 -1.17 -4.36
C GLY A 191 -44.29 -2.29 -3.47
N ASN A 192 -45.62 -2.43 -3.44
CA ASN A 192 -46.29 -3.51 -2.71
C ASN A 192 -47.55 -3.94 -3.46
N HIS A 193 -47.66 -5.22 -3.77
CA HIS A 193 -48.79 -5.82 -4.46
C HIS A 193 -49.56 -6.72 -3.51
N SER A 194 -50.86 -6.47 -3.32
CA SER A 194 -51.72 -7.36 -2.53
C SER A 194 -52.17 -8.52 -3.42
N LEU A 195 -51.76 -9.75 -3.10
CA LEU A 195 -52.02 -10.93 -3.92
C LEU A 195 -52.67 -12.04 -3.07
N PRO A 196 -53.86 -12.55 -3.46
CA PRO A 196 -54.49 -13.65 -2.76
C PRO A 196 -53.77 -14.96 -3.03
N TYR A 197 -53.75 -15.84 -2.01
CA TYR A 197 -53.32 -17.21 -2.15
C TYR A 197 -54.48 -18.07 -2.69
N HIS A 198 -54.32 -18.62 -3.89
CA HIS A 198 -55.33 -19.45 -4.53
C HIS A 198 -54.71 -20.77 -5.00
N PRO A 199 -54.81 -21.86 -4.22
CA PRO A 199 -54.25 -23.15 -4.61
C PRO A 199 -55.10 -23.80 -5.72
N GLY A 200 -54.80 -23.44 -6.97
CA GLY A 200 -55.48 -23.91 -8.18
C GLY A 200 -55.13 -23.02 -9.37
N ARG A 201 -55.37 -23.47 -10.61
CA ARG A 201 -55.37 -22.52 -11.74
C ARG A 201 -56.71 -21.78 -11.68
N ASP A 202 -56.68 -20.45 -11.61
CA ASP A 202 -57.87 -19.65 -11.83
C ASP A 202 -58.34 -19.87 -13.28
N GLU A 203 -59.39 -20.69 -13.45
CA GLU A 203 -59.99 -20.96 -14.77
C GLU A 203 -60.63 -19.70 -15.38
N THR A 204 -60.89 -18.67 -14.56
CA THR A 204 -61.45 -17.38 -15.00
C THR A 204 -60.39 -16.32 -15.27
N GLY A 205 -59.13 -16.53 -14.85
CA GLY A 205 -57.96 -15.66 -15.10
C GLY A 205 -58.17 -14.18 -14.77
N SER A 206 -59.11 -13.86 -13.88
CA SER A 206 -59.66 -12.51 -13.72
C SER A 206 -58.84 -11.64 -12.76
N GLN A 207 -58.03 -12.25 -11.89
CA GLN A 207 -57.16 -11.53 -10.96
C GLN A 207 -55.87 -12.33 -10.73
N CYS A 208 -54.71 -11.66 -10.82
CA CYS A 208 -53.43 -12.32 -10.55
C CYS A 208 -53.36 -12.83 -9.11
N CYS A 209 -52.82 -14.03 -8.91
CA CYS A 209 -52.81 -14.71 -7.62
C CYS A 209 -51.53 -15.54 -7.40
N ILE A 210 -51.26 -15.90 -6.15
CA ILE A 210 -50.17 -16.80 -5.79
C ILE A 210 -50.73 -18.22 -5.68
N ASN A 211 -50.26 -19.11 -6.55
CA ASN A 211 -50.81 -20.45 -6.70
C ASN A 211 -50.07 -21.47 -5.83
N GLN A 212 -48.79 -21.22 -5.58
CA GLN A 212 -47.97 -22.02 -4.69
C GLN A 212 -47.23 -21.11 -3.73
N PHE A 213 -47.20 -21.48 -2.44
CA PHE A 213 -46.43 -20.80 -1.41
C PHE A 213 -45.70 -21.83 -0.55
N ARG A 214 -44.38 -21.86 -0.63
CA ARG A 214 -43.51 -22.74 0.15
C ARG A 214 -42.59 -21.89 1.02
N TRP A 215 -42.39 -22.28 2.27
CA TRP A 215 -41.47 -21.61 3.19
C TRP A 215 -40.40 -22.59 3.66
N ARG A 216 -39.13 -22.19 3.57
CA ARG A 216 -37.98 -23.01 3.96
C ARG A 216 -37.10 -22.25 4.95
N GLU A 217 -36.71 -22.93 6.00
CA GLU A 217 -35.68 -22.49 6.93
C GLU A 217 -34.57 -23.54 6.99
N GLN A 218 -33.32 -23.11 7.08
CA GLN A 218 -32.16 -23.99 7.20
C GLN A 218 -31.18 -23.45 8.24
N VAL A 219 -30.41 -24.36 8.85
CA VAL A 219 -29.29 -23.99 9.72
C VAL A 219 -28.19 -23.30 8.92
N GLY A 220 -27.44 -22.42 9.55
CA GLY A 220 -26.34 -21.70 8.92
C GLY A 220 -25.34 -21.15 9.92
N ILE A 221 -24.42 -20.32 9.47
CA ILE A 221 -23.46 -19.65 10.35
C ILE A 221 -24.23 -18.84 11.41
N ALA A 222 -23.91 -19.02 12.70
CA ALA A 222 -24.55 -18.31 13.81
C ALA A 222 -23.79 -17.04 14.20
N ARG A 223 -22.48 -17.03 13.94
CA ARG A 223 -21.60 -15.95 14.37
C ARG A 223 -20.46 -15.77 13.38
N VAL A 224 -20.13 -14.52 13.10
CA VAL A 224 -18.92 -14.11 12.39
C VAL A 224 -17.94 -13.49 13.37
N PHE A 225 -16.70 -13.93 13.31
CA PHE A 225 -15.56 -13.35 14.00
C PHE A 225 -14.51 -12.94 12.96
N LEU A 226 -14.31 -11.63 12.80
CA LEU A 226 -13.28 -11.10 11.91
C LEU A 226 -12.14 -10.52 12.74
N ARG A 227 -10.92 -10.67 12.23
CA ARG A 227 -9.74 -10.04 12.80
C ARG A 227 -8.92 -9.31 11.74
N ASP A 228 -8.26 -8.22 12.10
CA ASP A 228 -7.30 -7.53 11.24
C ASP A 228 -6.06 -7.06 12.03
N ARG A 229 -5.16 -6.33 11.37
CA ARG A 229 -4.00 -5.68 11.97
C ARG A 229 -3.64 -4.41 11.20
N THR A 230 -3.58 -3.29 11.93
CA THR A 230 -3.01 -2.03 11.41
C THR A 230 -1.67 -1.73 12.05
N PHE A 231 -0.69 -1.35 11.23
CA PHE A 231 0.63 -0.95 11.74
C PHE A 231 0.61 0.41 12.43
N LYS A 232 -0.42 1.24 12.18
CA LYS A 232 -0.58 2.55 12.83
C LYS A 232 -0.98 2.41 14.31
N ASN A 233 -1.61 1.30 14.67
CA ASN A 233 -2.01 0.97 16.03
C ASN A 233 -1.84 -0.53 16.30
N PRO A 234 -0.60 -1.02 16.49
CA PRO A 234 -0.32 -2.46 16.58
C PRO A 234 -0.84 -3.12 17.86
N VAL A 235 -1.26 -2.34 18.87
CA VAL A 235 -1.83 -2.84 20.13
C VAL A 235 -3.35 -2.95 20.09
N TRP A 236 -4.00 -2.36 19.09
CA TRP A 236 -5.44 -2.50 18.92
C TRP A 236 -5.77 -3.95 18.54
N ALA A 237 -6.70 -4.56 19.28
CA ALA A 237 -7.08 -5.95 19.08
C ALA A 237 -7.59 -6.21 17.66
N ALA A 238 -8.29 -5.22 17.06
CA ALA A 238 -8.88 -5.29 15.73
C ALA A 238 -9.73 -6.57 15.56
N GLU A 239 -10.60 -6.82 16.53
CA GLU A 239 -11.45 -8.02 16.64
C GLU A 239 -12.92 -7.60 16.70
N TYR A 240 -13.73 -8.08 15.76
CA TYR A 240 -15.16 -7.78 15.71
C TYR A 240 -16.00 -9.03 15.58
N PHE A 241 -17.08 -9.05 16.37
CA PHE A 241 -18.04 -10.16 16.42
C PHE A 241 -19.42 -9.68 16.00
N TYR A 242 -20.13 -10.52 15.25
CA TYR A 242 -21.56 -10.33 15.01
C TYR A 242 -22.30 -11.65 15.15
N HIS A 243 -23.41 -11.63 15.88
CA HIS A 243 -24.21 -12.81 16.22
C HIS A 243 -25.59 -12.70 15.56
N GLU A 244 -26.07 -13.82 15.03
CA GLU A 244 -27.46 -13.92 14.57
C GLU A 244 -28.39 -13.79 15.78
N ARG A 245 -29.40 -12.93 15.66
CA ARG A 245 -30.37 -12.65 16.71
C ARG A 245 -31.56 -13.61 16.66
N GLN A 246 -31.83 -14.20 15.49
CA GLN A 246 -32.96 -15.10 15.25
C GLN A 246 -32.50 -16.54 15.04
N LEU A 247 -32.06 -17.21 16.13
CA LEU A 247 -31.61 -18.60 16.14
C LEU A 247 -32.67 -19.58 16.67
N ASN A 248 -33.96 -19.24 16.61
CA ASN A 248 -35.05 -20.00 17.26
C ASN A 248 -35.08 -21.50 16.92
N HIS A 249 -34.58 -21.89 15.75
CA HIS A 249 -34.55 -23.27 15.26
C HIS A 249 -33.12 -23.83 15.08
N GLN A 250 -32.11 -23.20 15.71
CA GLN A 250 -30.70 -23.60 15.60
C GLN A 250 -30.00 -23.49 16.96
N ARG A 251 -29.10 -24.44 17.24
CA ARG A 251 -28.20 -24.37 18.40
C ARG A 251 -27.27 -23.17 18.30
N SER A 252 -27.13 -22.43 19.41
CA SER A 252 -26.24 -21.26 19.53
C SER A 252 -24.97 -21.54 20.33
N ASP A 253 -24.80 -22.76 20.84
CA ASP A 253 -23.74 -23.14 21.79
C ASP A 253 -22.56 -23.90 21.14
N LEU A 254 -22.66 -24.23 19.85
CA LEU A 254 -21.62 -24.96 19.12
C LEU A 254 -20.73 -24.04 18.28
N HIS A 255 -19.42 -24.13 18.49
CA HIS A 255 -18.41 -23.44 17.67
C HIS A 255 -18.40 -23.84 16.19
N SER A 256 -19.00 -24.98 15.82
CA SER A 256 -19.13 -25.39 14.41
C SER A 256 -20.00 -24.45 13.57
N TYR A 257 -20.77 -23.55 14.20
CA TYR A 257 -21.52 -22.50 13.51
C TYR A 257 -20.79 -21.14 13.48
N ASP A 258 -19.54 -21.09 13.95
CA ASP A 258 -18.71 -19.89 13.87
C ASP A 258 -18.01 -19.81 12.51
N TYR A 259 -18.01 -18.62 11.93
CA TYR A 259 -17.18 -18.27 10.78
C TYR A 259 -16.06 -17.34 11.23
N TYR A 260 -14.81 -17.72 10.94
CA TYR A 260 -13.63 -16.91 11.23
C TYR A 260 -12.89 -16.57 9.95
N ASP A 261 -12.44 -15.31 9.83
CA ASP A 261 -11.63 -14.86 8.70
C ASP A 261 -10.58 -13.81 9.11
N PHE A 262 -9.46 -13.80 8.42
CA PHE A 262 -8.34 -12.86 8.58
C PHE A 262 -7.58 -12.73 7.25
N PRO A 263 -7.33 -11.50 6.75
CA PRO A 263 -7.70 -10.20 7.34
C PRO A 263 -9.17 -9.84 7.12
N GLY A 264 -9.77 -9.12 8.08
CA GLY A 264 -11.14 -8.62 8.04
C GLY A 264 -11.36 -7.41 7.11
N ARG A 265 -10.27 -6.82 6.59
CA ARG A 265 -10.20 -5.68 5.67
C ARG A 265 -10.75 -4.37 6.23
N TYR A 266 -10.40 -4.06 7.47
CA TYR A 266 -10.74 -2.80 8.12
C TYR A 266 -9.58 -2.24 8.94
N LYS A 267 -9.62 -0.94 9.21
CA LYS A 267 -8.57 -0.22 9.97
C LYS A 267 -9.09 0.47 11.22
N ASP A 268 -10.39 0.39 11.48
CA ASP A 268 -11.11 1.08 12.56
C ASP A 268 -12.43 0.35 12.92
N GLU A 269 -13.36 1.08 13.56
CA GLU A 269 -14.65 0.59 14.03
C GLU A 269 -15.63 0.11 12.96
N THR A 270 -15.34 0.38 11.67
CA THR A 270 -16.10 -0.18 10.53
C THR A 270 -16.14 -1.72 10.53
N GLY A 271 -15.18 -2.37 11.19
CA GLY A 271 -15.15 -3.83 11.32
C GLY A 271 -16.44 -4.41 11.94
N GLN A 272 -17.14 -3.67 12.81
CA GLN A 272 -18.42 -4.12 13.37
C GLN A 272 -19.49 -4.31 12.29
N ARG A 273 -19.52 -3.40 11.32
CA ARG A 273 -20.49 -3.38 10.22
C ARG A 273 -20.12 -4.39 9.14
N ILE A 274 -18.84 -4.53 8.83
CA ILE A 274 -18.34 -5.56 7.91
C ILE A 274 -18.64 -6.97 8.45
N SER A 275 -18.47 -7.22 9.75
CA SER A 275 -18.86 -8.49 10.37
C SER A 275 -20.37 -8.76 10.25
N GLN A 276 -21.21 -7.72 10.36
CA GLN A 276 -22.65 -7.83 10.13
C GLN A 276 -22.97 -8.19 8.68
N TYR A 277 -22.42 -7.45 7.71
CA TYR A 277 -22.64 -7.71 6.29
C TYR A 277 -22.21 -9.12 5.89
N ARG A 278 -21.06 -9.58 6.41
CA ARG A 278 -20.57 -10.95 6.17
C ARG A 278 -21.53 -12.00 6.73
N LEU A 279 -22.07 -11.81 7.95
CA LEU A 279 -23.03 -12.76 8.51
C LEU A 279 -24.34 -12.78 7.72
N GLU A 280 -24.88 -11.60 7.39
CA GLU A 280 -26.11 -11.46 6.61
C GLU A 280 -25.96 -12.12 5.22
N ALA A 281 -24.81 -11.96 4.56
CA ALA A 281 -24.52 -12.60 3.28
C ALA A 281 -24.38 -14.13 3.39
N LEU A 282 -23.68 -14.63 4.41
CA LEU A 282 -23.54 -16.08 4.66
C LEU A 282 -24.89 -16.74 5.04
N ARG A 283 -25.85 -15.95 5.52
CA ARG A 283 -27.21 -16.40 5.89
C ARG A 283 -28.28 -15.96 4.90
N ARG A 284 -27.92 -15.44 3.73
CA ARG A 284 -28.89 -14.93 2.72
C ARG A 284 -29.93 -15.97 2.31
N ASP A 285 -29.56 -17.25 2.32
CA ASP A 285 -30.43 -18.36 1.92
C ASP A 285 -31.04 -19.12 3.12
N ALA A 286 -30.79 -18.64 4.35
CA ALA A 286 -31.18 -19.34 5.58
C ALA A 286 -32.71 -19.38 5.80
N MET A 287 -33.43 -18.35 5.37
CA MET A 287 -34.88 -18.23 5.54
C MET A 287 -35.49 -17.64 4.28
N LEU A 288 -35.86 -18.52 3.36
CA LEU A 288 -36.41 -18.15 2.05
C LEU A 288 -37.67 -18.96 1.77
N GLY A 289 -38.65 -18.32 1.16
CA GLY A 289 -39.80 -18.98 0.58
C GLY A 289 -39.69 -19.05 -0.94
N HIS A 290 -40.50 -19.92 -1.52
CA HIS A 290 -40.62 -20.06 -2.97
C HIS A 290 -42.10 -20.08 -3.35
N GLY A 291 -42.46 -19.32 -4.38
CA GLY A 291 -43.82 -19.23 -4.86
C GLY A 291 -43.94 -19.33 -6.37
N GLU A 292 -45.15 -19.61 -6.82
CA GLU A 292 -45.55 -19.58 -8.23
C GLU A 292 -46.76 -18.65 -8.37
N SER A 293 -46.78 -17.83 -9.42
CA SER A 293 -47.90 -16.92 -9.73
C SER A 293 -48.06 -16.71 -11.24
N ASP A 294 -49.07 -15.94 -11.63
CA ASP A 294 -49.33 -15.48 -12.99
C ASP A 294 -49.21 -13.94 -13.12
N CYS A 295 -48.58 -13.31 -12.13
CA CYS A 295 -48.56 -11.86 -11.94
C CYS A 295 -47.27 -11.24 -12.52
N PHE A 296 -47.34 -10.53 -13.65
CA PHE A 296 -46.14 -9.97 -14.30
C PHE A 296 -45.55 -8.76 -13.56
N VAL A 297 -46.38 -8.06 -12.76
CA VAL A 297 -45.95 -6.88 -12.00
C VAL A 297 -44.92 -7.23 -10.91
N LEU A 298 -44.86 -8.49 -10.47
CA LEU A 298 -43.83 -8.95 -9.56
C LEU A 298 -42.44 -8.88 -10.23
N SER A 299 -41.49 -8.26 -9.53
CA SER A 299 -40.10 -8.12 -9.98
C SER A 299 -39.14 -8.38 -8.82
N ALA A 300 -37.85 -8.54 -9.11
CA ALA A 300 -36.84 -8.50 -8.05
C ALA A 300 -36.95 -7.18 -7.24
N ALA A 301 -36.69 -7.26 -5.93
CA ALA A 301 -36.88 -6.22 -4.94
C ALA A 301 -38.34 -5.80 -4.63
N SER A 302 -39.33 -6.26 -5.40
CA SER A 302 -40.72 -5.89 -5.18
C SER A 302 -41.32 -6.52 -3.93
N GLY A 303 -42.31 -5.84 -3.36
CA GLY A 303 -43.08 -6.35 -2.23
C GLY A 303 -44.35 -7.03 -2.67
N PHE A 304 -44.72 -8.09 -1.98
CA PHE A 304 -46.09 -8.59 -2.06
C PHE A 304 -46.65 -8.85 -0.67
N THR A 305 -47.89 -8.41 -0.45
CA THR A 305 -48.67 -8.77 0.71
C THR A 305 -49.52 -9.96 0.34
N LEU A 306 -49.21 -11.13 0.91
CA LEU A 306 -50.02 -12.33 0.72
C LEU A 306 -51.34 -12.18 1.50
N THR A 307 -52.46 -12.52 0.88
CA THR A 307 -53.77 -12.61 1.57
C THR A 307 -54.36 -14.00 1.40
N ASP A 308 -55.35 -14.35 2.22
CA ASP A 308 -56.16 -15.57 2.10
C ASP A 308 -55.39 -16.90 2.22
N HIS A 309 -54.15 -16.87 2.72
CA HIS A 309 -53.42 -18.09 3.03
C HIS A 309 -54.01 -18.74 4.31
N PRO A 310 -54.25 -20.07 4.35
CA PRO A 310 -54.82 -20.77 5.51
C PRO A 310 -54.02 -20.65 6.83
N LYS A 311 -52.82 -20.10 6.76
CA LYS A 311 -51.91 -19.93 7.89
C LYS A 311 -51.67 -18.44 8.07
N GLU A 312 -52.23 -17.87 9.15
CA GLU A 312 -52.33 -16.42 9.34
C GLU A 312 -51.00 -15.68 9.35
N LYS A 313 -50.04 -16.10 10.18
CA LYS A 313 -48.80 -16.64 9.63
C LYS A 313 -48.13 -15.88 8.48
N PHE A 314 -48.55 -16.32 7.30
CA PHE A 314 -47.96 -16.02 6.01
C PHE A 314 -48.69 -14.88 5.30
N ASN A 315 -49.85 -14.44 5.80
CA ASN A 315 -50.59 -13.27 5.35
C ASN A 315 -49.85 -11.99 5.80
N ALA A 316 -48.67 -11.78 5.22
CA ALA A 316 -47.71 -10.77 5.61
C ALA A 316 -47.05 -10.18 4.37
N LEU A 317 -46.28 -9.11 4.59
CA LEU A 317 -45.46 -8.48 3.57
C LEU A 317 -44.15 -9.25 3.38
N TRP A 318 -43.91 -9.68 2.16
CA TRP A 318 -42.72 -10.40 1.73
C TRP A 318 -41.97 -9.62 0.65
N GLN A 319 -40.68 -9.88 0.50
CA GLN A 319 -39.85 -9.28 -0.54
C GLN A 319 -39.41 -10.34 -1.55
N VAL A 320 -39.62 -10.08 -2.84
CA VAL A 320 -39.09 -10.90 -3.93
C VAL A 320 -37.59 -10.68 -4.07
N ILE A 321 -36.82 -11.76 -4.06
CA ILE A 321 -35.36 -11.76 -4.17
C ILE A 321 -34.94 -12.15 -5.59
N GLU A 322 -35.57 -13.17 -6.15
CA GLU A 322 -35.38 -13.64 -7.54
C GLU A 322 -36.73 -14.06 -8.11
N ILE A 323 -36.91 -13.87 -9.42
CA ILE A 323 -38.12 -14.25 -10.15
C ILE A 323 -37.77 -14.61 -11.59
N SER A 324 -38.40 -15.67 -12.09
CA SER A 324 -38.35 -16.10 -13.48
C SER A 324 -39.77 -16.09 -14.04
N HIS A 325 -40.04 -15.18 -14.97
CA HIS A 325 -41.28 -15.12 -15.74
C HIS A 325 -41.16 -15.92 -17.03
N HIS A 326 -42.24 -16.58 -17.42
CA HIS A 326 -42.34 -17.31 -18.67
C HIS A 326 -43.69 -17.04 -19.32
N GLY A 327 -43.67 -16.46 -20.52
CA GLY A 327 -44.86 -16.12 -21.30
C GLY A 327 -44.87 -16.85 -22.63
N ARG A 328 -46.03 -17.41 -23.02
CA ARG A 328 -46.24 -18.03 -24.33
C ARG A 328 -47.46 -17.43 -25.02
N GLN A 329 -47.30 -17.09 -26.29
CA GLN A 329 -48.32 -16.55 -27.19
C GLN A 329 -48.30 -17.35 -28.50
N PRO A 330 -48.73 -18.63 -28.51
CA PRO A 330 -48.55 -19.52 -29.66
C PRO A 330 -49.24 -19.03 -30.94
N GLN A 331 -50.36 -18.30 -30.81
CA GLN A 331 -51.08 -17.74 -31.95
C GLN A 331 -50.28 -16.66 -32.71
N ALA A 332 -49.24 -16.10 -32.09
CA ALA A 332 -48.31 -15.21 -32.80
C ALA A 332 -47.45 -16.00 -33.78
N ASP A 333 -47.25 -17.30 -33.61
CA ASP A 333 -46.63 -18.17 -34.59
C ASP A 333 -47.69 -18.72 -35.55
N GLY A 334 -47.81 -18.09 -36.73
CA GLY A 334 -48.80 -18.45 -37.75
C GLY A 334 -48.61 -19.85 -38.35
N SER A 335 -47.55 -20.59 -37.95
CA SER A 335 -47.29 -21.97 -38.38
C SER A 335 -47.81 -23.03 -37.39
N ARG A 336 -48.12 -22.66 -36.14
CA ARG A 336 -48.62 -23.58 -35.09
C ARG A 336 -50.14 -23.68 -35.09
N PHE A 337 -50.66 -24.62 -35.89
CA PHE A 337 -52.10 -24.91 -35.91
C PHE A 337 -52.51 -25.77 -34.71
N GLY A 338 -53.23 -25.19 -33.74
CA GLY A 338 -53.94 -25.94 -32.69
C GLY A 338 -53.67 -25.48 -31.25
N GLU A 339 -52.53 -24.85 -30.97
CA GLU A 339 -52.26 -24.20 -29.68
C GLU A 339 -52.91 -22.81 -29.69
N ARG A 340 -53.91 -22.59 -28.82
CA ARG A 340 -54.59 -21.29 -28.66
C ARG A 340 -54.57 -20.88 -27.19
N GLY A 341 -54.30 -19.60 -26.95
CA GLY A 341 -54.33 -19.00 -25.62
C GLY A 341 -52.97 -18.46 -25.22
N THR A 342 -52.93 -17.20 -24.81
CA THR A 342 -51.74 -16.59 -24.21
C THR A 342 -51.66 -17.01 -22.74
N THR A 343 -50.51 -17.51 -22.30
CA THR A 343 -50.27 -17.91 -20.91
C THR A 343 -49.09 -17.17 -20.33
N LEU A 344 -49.18 -16.78 -19.06
CA LEU A 344 -48.09 -16.21 -18.29
C LEU A 344 -47.99 -16.95 -16.95
N THR A 345 -46.78 -17.38 -16.61
CA THR A 345 -46.47 -17.99 -15.31
C THR A 345 -45.14 -17.47 -14.82
N ASN A 346 -44.94 -17.43 -13.51
CA ASN A 346 -43.64 -17.18 -12.93
C ASN A 346 -43.40 -18.06 -11.70
N SER A 347 -42.13 -18.24 -11.40
CA SER A 347 -41.66 -18.81 -10.15
C SER A 347 -40.69 -17.82 -9.50
N PHE A 348 -40.75 -17.67 -8.19
CA PHE A 348 -39.97 -16.68 -7.47
C PHE A 348 -39.54 -17.17 -6.09
N THR A 349 -38.43 -16.64 -5.62
CA THR A 349 -37.95 -16.83 -4.25
C THR A 349 -38.10 -15.51 -3.51
N PHE A 350 -38.55 -15.58 -2.26
CA PHE A 350 -38.84 -14.41 -1.44
C PHE A 350 -38.31 -14.57 -0.02
N GLY A 351 -38.14 -13.46 0.68
CA GLY A 351 -37.67 -13.42 2.06
C GLY A 351 -38.51 -12.47 2.92
N ASP A 352 -38.29 -12.52 4.22
CA ASP A 352 -38.84 -11.55 5.17
C ASP A 352 -38.33 -10.15 4.81
N CYS A 353 -39.26 -9.22 4.57
CA CYS A 353 -38.94 -7.86 4.18
C CYS A 353 -38.20 -7.05 5.26
N ASN A 354 -38.21 -7.50 6.52
CA ASN A 354 -37.49 -6.85 7.62
C ASN A 354 -36.05 -7.34 7.74
N ARG A 355 -35.69 -8.45 7.10
CA ARG A 355 -34.31 -8.94 7.06
C ARG A 355 -33.61 -8.36 5.85
N VAL A 356 -32.40 -7.84 6.05
CA VAL A 356 -31.63 -7.30 4.94
C VAL A 356 -30.98 -8.45 4.19
N TRP A 357 -31.39 -8.63 2.94
CA TRP A 357 -30.70 -9.54 2.04
C TRP A 357 -29.37 -8.93 1.59
N ARG A 358 -28.33 -9.76 1.48
CA ARG A 358 -27.00 -9.34 1.01
C ARG A 358 -26.52 -10.24 -0.13
N PRO A 359 -25.79 -9.68 -1.11
CA PRO A 359 -25.15 -10.49 -2.13
C PRO A 359 -24.07 -11.38 -1.51
N SER A 360 -23.81 -12.52 -2.15
CA SER A 360 -22.69 -13.38 -1.74
C SER A 360 -21.36 -12.62 -1.86
N PRO A 361 -20.40 -12.80 -0.93
CA PRO A 361 -19.06 -12.27 -1.11
C PRO A 361 -18.44 -12.87 -2.37
N TYR A 362 -17.85 -12.02 -3.21
CA TYR A 362 -17.08 -12.46 -4.37
C TYR A 362 -15.61 -12.67 -3.99
N PRO A 363 -14.93 -13.69 -4.54
CA PRO A 363 -13.50 -13.82 -4.38
C PRO A 363 -12.79 -12.56 -4.86
N LYS A 364 -11.91 -12.01 -4.02
CA LYS A 364 -11.05 -10.89 -4.42
C LYS A 364 -9.94 -11.40 -5.33
N PRO A 365 -9.59 -10.68 -6.42
CA PRO A 365 -8.41 -11.03 -7.21
C PRO A 365 -7.19 -11.05 -6.31
N ARG A 366 -6.26 -11.93 -6.65
CA ARG A 366 -5.02 -12.11 -5.91
C ARG A 366 -3.84 -11.86 -6.83
N ILE A 367 -2.81 -11.22 -6.30
CA ILE A 367 -1.51 -11.12 -6.94
C ILE A 367 -0.63 -12.20 -6.32
N ASP A 368 -0.38 -13.27 -7.07
CA ASP A 368 0.34 -14.45 -6.57
C ASP A 368 1.86 -14.25 -6.48
N GLY A 369 2.40 -13.21 -7.11
CA GLY A 369 3.84 -12.99 -7.19
C GLY A 369 4.25 -11.53 -7.12
N LEU A 370 5.54 -11.30 -6.89
CA LEU A 370 6.10 -9.95 -6.77
C LEU A 370 5.85 -9.15 -8.05
N GLN A 371 5.60 -7.86 -7.89
CA GLN A 371 5.52 -6.89 -8.97
C GLN A 371 6.69 -5.91 -8.90
N ILE A 372 7.16 -5.48 -10.06
CA ILE A 372 8.14 -4.40 -10.15
C ILE A 372 7.39 -3.07 -10.21
N ALA A 373 7.84 -2.10 -9.43
CA ALA A 373 7.29 -0.76 -9.44
C ALA A 373 8.41 0.30 -9.39
N THR A 374 8.13 1.49 -9.90
CA THR A 374 9.05 2.63 -9.85
C THR A 374 8.65 3.55 -8.71
N VAL A 375 9.59 3.95 -7.86
CA VAL A 375 9.33 4.93 -6.78
C VAL A 375 9.04 6.30 -7.38
N VAL A 376 7.99 6.96 -6.89
CA VAL A 376 7.52 8.26 -7.39
C VAL A 376 7.36 9.27 -6.27
N GLY A 377 7.35 10.55 -6.64
CA GLY A 377 7.18 11.68 -5.74
C GLY A 377 6.79 12.95 -6.51
N PRO A 378 6.68 14.10 -5.82
CA PRO A 378 6.42 15.38 -6.45
C PRO A 378 7.56 15.76 -7.41
N GLU A 379 7.24 16.62 -8.37
CA GLU A 379 8.23 17.14 -9.31
C GLU A 379 9.42 17.80 -8.59
N GLY A 380 10.64 17.47 -9.02
CA GLY A 380 11.88 18.02 -8.46
C GLY A 380 12.36 17.39 -7.14
N GLU A 381 11.62 16.45 -6.56
CA GLU A 381 12.01 15.80 -5.31
C GLU A 381 12.80 14.50 -5.56
N GLU A 382 13.95 14.32 -4.90
CA GLU A 382 14.74 13.09 -5.01
C GLU A 382 14.30 12.03 -4.00
N ILE A 383 13.79 12.44 -2.83
CA ILE A 383 13.39 11.54 -1.74
C ILE A 383 12.02 11.96 -1.23
N PHE A 384 11.01 11.11 -1.44
CA PHE A 384 9.66 11.37 -0.97
C PHE A 384 9.18 10.25 -0.05
N CYS A 385 9.21 10.50 1.25
CA CYS A 385 8.76 9.57 2.27
C CYS A 385 7.98 10.24 3.41
N ASP A 386 7.22 9.45 4.15
CA ASP A 386 6.51 9.91 5.34
C ASP A 386 7.21 9.54 6.67
N GLU A 387 6.56 9.84 7.80
CA GLU A 387 7.06 9.60 9.17
C GLU A 387 7.37 8.11 9.48
N TYR A 388 6.86 7.19 8.67
CA TYR A 388 7.10 5.74 8.81
C TYR A 388 8.14 5.21 7.80
N GLY A 389 8.77 6.10 7.03
CA GLY A 389 9.70 5.72 5.96
C GLY A 389 9.02 5.02 4.78
N ARG A 390 7.71 5.25 4.59
CA ARG A 390 6.96 4.73 3.44
C ARG A 390 7.23 5.57 2.22
N VAL A 391 7.11 4.98 1.03
CA VAL A 391 7.22 5.69 -0.26
C VAL A 391 5.97 5.46 -1.11
N ARG A 392 5.84 6.19 -2.21
CA ARG A 392 4.83 5.93 -3.24
C ARG A 392 5.49 5.32 -4.47
N VAL A 393 4.73 4.55 -5.24
CA VAL A 393 5.21 3.89 -6.45
C VAL A 393 4.22 4.02 -7.61
N GLN A 394 4.71 3.83 -8.82
CA GLN A 394 3.93 3.57 -10.02
C GLN A 394 4.11 2.10 -10.41
N PHE A 395 3.01 1.36 -10.50
CA PHE A 395 3.02 -0.01 -11.03
C PHE A 395 3.02 0.01 -12.55
N ALA A 396 3.67 -0.99 -13.17
CA ALA A 396 3.76 -1.09 -14.63
C ALA A 396 2.40 -1.35 -15.31
N TRP A 397 1.47 -2.00 -14.62
CA TRP A 397 0.11 -2.29 -15.11
C TRP A 397 -0.87 -1.13 -14.89
N ASP A 398 -0.51 -0.10 -14.12
CA ASP A 398 -1.39 1.04 -13.86
C ASP A 398 -1.24 2.09 -14.97
N GLU A 399 -2.10 2.00 -15.98
CA GLU A 399 -2.12 2.92 -17.13
C GLU A 399 -2.66 4.33 -16.78
N TYR A 400 -3.33 4.48 -15.62
CA TYR A 400 -3.97 5.74 -15.23
C TYR A 400 -3.05 6.63 -14.37
N GLY A 401 -2.00 6.06 -13.81
CA GLY A 401 -1.01 6.79 -13.04
C GLY A 401 -0.15 7.72 -13.90
N LYS A 402 0.33 8.81 -13.28
CA LYS A 402 1.08 9.87 -13.97
C LYS A 402 2.54 9.97 -13.53
N PHE A 403 3.08 8.90 -12.94
CA PHE A 403 4.42 8.85 -12.36
C PHE A 403 4.69 10.00 -11.37
N ASN A 404 3.72 10.30 -10.49
CA ASN A 404 3.80 11.40 -9.53
C ASN A 404 3.38 10.95 -8.12
N ASP A 405 3.34 11.90 -7.17
CA ASP A 405 2.95 11.63 -5.79
C ASP A 405 1.48 11.22 -5.61
N HIS A 406 0.69 11.12 -6.67
CA HIS A 406 -0.68 10.61 -6.65
C HIS A 406 -0.83 9.20 -7.27
N SER A 407 0.24 8.55 -7.73
CA SER A 407 0.15 7.23 -8.37
C SER A 407 -0.26 6.10 -7.42
N SER A 408 0.10 6.16 -6.15
CA SER A 408 -0.26 5.14 -5.16
C SER A 408 -0.52 5.69 -3.76
N CYS A 409 -0.99 4.82 -2.88
CA CYS A 409 -0.95 5.03 -1.44
C CYS A 409 0.49 4.99 -0.91
N TRP A 410 0.65 5.25 0.39
CA TRP A 410 1.92 5.10 1.09
C TRP A 410 2.23 3.64 1.40
N ILE A 411 3.31 3.13 0.80
CA ILE A 411 3.71 1.72 0.86
C ILE A 411 4.90 1.55 1.80
N ARG A 412 4.79 0.60 2.75
CA ARG A 412 5.88 0.27 3.67
C ARG A 412 7.04 -0.40 2.95
N VAL A 413 8.25 -0.10 3.42
CA VAL A 413 9.50 -0.61 2.86
C VAL A 413 10.17 -1.53 3.88
N SER A 414 10.34 -2.79 3.52
CA SER A 414 11.15 -3.75 4.27
C SER A 414 12.57 -3.22 4.46
N GLN A 415 13.13 -3.45 5.65
CA GLN A 415 14.49 -3.05 6.01
C GLN A 415 15.27 -4.30 6.44
N ALA A 416 16.60 -4.26 6.29
CA ALA A 416 17.46 -5.36 6.72
C ALA A 416 17.38 -5.62 8.24
N TRP A 417 17.12 -4.59 9.06
CA TRP A 417 16.93 -4.72 10.49
C TRP A 417 16.05 -3.58 11.04
N ALA A 418 14.97 -3.89 11.75
CA ALA A 418 14.04 -2.88 12.28
C ALA A 418 13.62 -3.18 13.73
N GLY A 419 13.95 -2.28 14.65
CA GLY A 419 13.57 -2.33 16.07
C GLY A 419 13.01 -1.01 16.58
N LYS A 420 12.65 -0.95 17.87
CA LYS A 420 12.06 0.24 18.51
C LYS A 420 13.10 1.37 18.61
N ARG A 421 13.17 2.24 17.61
CA ARG A 421 14.16 3.35 17.44
C ARG A 421 15.61 2.88 17.23
N TRP A 422 15.82 1.70 16.68
CA TRP A 422 17.14 1.19 16.32
C TRP A 422 17.02 0.26 15.11
N GLY A 423 18.10 0.07 14.34
CA GLY A 423 18.11 -0.76 13.13
C GLY A 423 18.79 -0.08 11.95
N MET A 424 18.50 -0.58 10.75
CA MET A 424 18.99 -0.05 9.47
C MET A 424 17.85 0.65 8.72
N ILE A 425 18.14 1.79 8.10
CA ILE A 425 17.18 2.49 7.25
C ILE A 425 17.85 2.99 5.99
N ALA A 426 17.31 2.58 4.85
CA ALA A 426 17.61 3.18 3.56
C ALA A 426 16.27 3.48 2.88
N ILE A 427 15.98 4.73 2.57
CA ILE A 427 14.72 5.10 1.91
C ILE A 427 14.86 4.95 0.40
N PRO A 428 13.95 4.26 -0.31
CA PRO A 428 13.92 4.28 -1.78
C PRO A 428 13.77 5.71 -2.31
N ARG A 429 14.57 6.07 -3.31
CA ARG A 429 14.53 7.39 -3.95
C ARG A 429 13.64 7.38 -5.18
N VAL A 430 13.10 8.54 -5.54
CA VAL A 430 12.30 8.72 -6.76
C VAL A 430 13.10 8.24 -7.98
N GLY A 431 12.45 7.46 -8.85
CA GLY A 431 13.05 6.83 -10.03
C GLY A 431 13.71 5.47 -9.76
N GLN A 432 13.86 5.03 -8.50
CA GLN A 432 14.41 3.70 -8.22
C GLN A 432 13.35 2.60 -8.44
N GLU A 433 13.83 1.44 -8.86
CA GLU A 433 13.04 0.23 -9.01
C GLU A 433 12.94 -0.52 -7.68
N VAL A 434 11.73 -0.96 -7.33
CA VAL A 434 11.44 -1.71 -6.11
C VAL A 434 10.61 -2.96 -6.41
N LEU A 435 10.81 -3.97 -5.58
CA LEU A 435 10.03 -5.21 -5.60
C LEU A 435 8.88 -5.09 -4.61
N VAL A 436 7.65 -5.14 -5.10
CA VAL A 436 6.42 -5.00 -4.32
C VAL A 436 5.74 -6.35 -4.21
N ASP A 437 5.52 -6.80 -2.98
CA ASP A 437 4.68 -7.94 -2.64
C ASP A 437 3.33 -7.44 -2.10
N PHE A 438 2.35 -8.34 -1.98
CA PHE A 438 0.99 -8.02 -1.57
C PHE A 438 0.59 -8.91 -0.41
N LEU A 439 0.29 -8.31 0.75
CA LEU A 439 -0.05 -9.09 1.95
C LEU A 439 -1.29 -9.94 1.67
N TYR A 440 -1.19 -11.26 1.91
CA TYR A 440 -2.23 -12.25 1.61
C TYR A 440 -2.58 -12.38 0.10
N GLY A 441 -1.76 -11.80 -0.77
CA GLY A 441 -2.03 -11.62 -2.19
C GLY A 441 -3.05 -10.52 -2.47
N ASP A 442 -3.46 -9.72 -1.48
CA ASP A 442 -4.48 -8.69 -1.65
C ASP A 442 -3.92 -7.46 -2.39
N PRO A 443 -4.43 -7.11 -3.58
CA PRO A 443 -3.96 -5.96 -4.37
C PRO A 443 -4.02 -4.62 -3.62
N ASP A 444 -4.88 -4.49 -2.60
CA ASP A 444 -5.01 -3.27 -1.79
C ASP A 444 -3.94 -3.16 -0.68
N GLN A 445 -3.12 -4.20 -0.49
CA GLN A 445 -2.14 -4.30 0.61
C GLN A 445 -0.68 -4.44 0.12
N PRO A 446 -0.19 -3.50 -0.72
CA PRO A 446 1.19 -3.58 -1.19
C PRO A 446 2.21 -3.34 -0.07
N ILE A 447 3.36 -4.00 -0.18
CA ILE A 447 4.54 -3.83 0.67
C ILE A 447 5.82 -4.01 -0.16
N ILE A 448 6.76 -3.10 -0.04
CA ILE A 448 8.06 -3.22 -0.73
C ILE A 448 8.95 -4.17 0.07
N ILE A 449 9.42 -5.24 -0.57
CA ILE A 449 10.25 -6.28 0.06
C ILE A 449 11.69 -6.30 -0.46
N GLY A 450 11.99 -5.60 -1.54
CA GLY A 450 13.32 -5.61 -2.15
C GLY A 450 13.54 -4.49 -3.16
N ARG A 451 14.72 -4.51 -3.77
CA ARG A 451 15.19 -3.53 -4.76
C ARG A 451 16.06 -4.21 -5.78
N THR A 452 16.07 -3.66 -6.98
CA THR A 452 16.84 -4.17 -8.11
C THR A 452 17.52 -3.03 -8.84
N TYR A 453 18.71 -3.32 -9.37
CA TYR A 453 19.35 -2.49 -10.39
C TYR A 453 18.83 -2.92 -11.76
N HIS A 454 18.80 -2.00 -12.71
CA HIS A 454 18.42 -2.25 -14.11
C HIS A 454 19.31 -1.42 -15.04
N ALA A 455 19.07 -1.47 -16.36
CA ALA A 455 19.97 -0.87 -17.36
C ALA A 455 20.27 0.64 -17.17
N SER A 456 19.34 1.40 -16.60
CA SER A 456 19.49 2.85 -16.34
C SER A 456 19.87 3.17 -14.89
N ASN A 457 19.62 2.25 -13.96
CA ASN A 457 20.07 2.33 -12.56
C ASN A 457 21.05 1.19 -12.33
N ILE A 458 22.31 1.41 -12.71
CA ILE A 458 23.37 0.40 -12.67
C ILE A 458 24.00 0.27 -11.29
N VAL A 459 24.65 -0.86 -11.05
CA VAL A 459 25.38 -1.13 -9.80
C VAL A 459 26.49 -0.09 -9.53
N PRO A 460 26.84 0.19 -8.25
CA PRO A 460 27.79 1.24 -7.91
C PRO A 460 29.19 1.05 -8.50
N ASN A 461 29.70 -0.18 -8.50
CA ASN A 461 30.99 -0.53 -9.10
C ASN A 461 30.76 -1.35 -10.36
N PRO A 462 31.43 -1.03 -11.49
CA PRO A 462 31.20 -1.70 -12.76
C PRO A 462 31.39 -3.22 -12.68
N LEU A 463 30.33 -3.98 -12.99
CA LEU A 463 30.39 -5.45 -13.11
C LEU A 463 30.55 -5.86 -14.58
N PRO A 464 31.25 -6.98 -14.87
CA PRO A 464 31.81 -7.95 -13.92
C PRO A 464 33.23 -7.61 -13.40
N ILE A 465 33.77 -6.43 -13.71
CA ILE A 465 35.15 -6.04 -13.34
C ILE A 465 35.33 -6.03 -11.82
N ALA A 466 34.37 -5.47 -11.08
CA ALA A 466 34.39 -5.37 -9.62
C ALA A 466 33.69 -6.54 -8.90
N LYS A 467 33.69 -7.75 -9.49
CA LYS A 467 32.96 -8.93 -8.95
C LYS A 467 33.38 -9.39 -7.56
N THR A 468 34.59 -9.03 -7.11
CA THR A 468 35.14 -9.32 -5.79
C THR A 468 34.88 -8.23 -4.77
N GLN A 469 34.13 -7.19 -5.14
CA GLN A 469 33.84 -6.07 -4.26
C GLN A 469 32.44 -6.16 -3.66
N MET A 470 32.35 -5.92 -2.35
CA MET A 470 31.11 -5.61 -1.65
C MET A 470 31.10 -4.13 -1.28
N SER A 471 29.98 -3.42 -1.45
CA SER A 471 29.93 -1.99 -1.14
C SER A 471 28.58 -1.55 -0.60
N ILE A 472 28.63 -0.68 0.41
CA ILE A 472 27.51 0.14 0.89
C ILE A 472 27.84 1.57 0.50
N ARG A 473 27.32 2.03 -0.65
CA ARG A 473 27.53 3.38 -1.17
C ARG A 473 26.23 4.19 -1.09
N SER A 474 26.32 5.41 -0.56
CA SER A 474 25.24 6.39 -0.52
C SER A 474 25.33 7.37 -1.70
N LYS A 475 24.38 8.30 -1.81
CA LYS A 475 24.44 9.45 -2.72
C LYS A 475 24.13 10.71 -1.92
N THR A 476 24.92 11.77 -2.07
CA THR A 476 24.57 13.09 -1.54
C THR A 476 23.20 13.48 -2.07
N HIS A 477 22.32 13.96 -1.19
CA HIS A 477 21.00 14.42 -1.61
C HIS A 477 21.15 15.74 -2.38
N LYS A 478 20.55 15.81 -3.57
CA LYS A 478 20.62 16.98 -4.48
C LYS A 478 22.08 17.41 -4.76
N GLY A 479 22.97 16.43 -4.96
CA GLY A 479 24.38 16.63 -5.33
C GLY A 479 25.09 15.32 -5.74
N ASP A 480 26.36 15.44 -6.14
CA ASP A 480 27.09 14.34 -6.82
C ASP A 480 27.99 13.47 -5.91
N GLY A 481 28.19 13.87 -4.65
CA GLY A 481 29.08 13.17 -3.72
C GLY A 481 28.51 11.85 -3.17
N PHE A 482 29.32 11.11 -2.39
CA PHE A 482 28.90 9.87 -1.73
C PHE A 482 29.71 9.56 -0.48
N ASN A 483 29.11 8.84 0.47
CA ASN A 483 29.82 8.10 1.51
C ASN A 483 29.82 6.61 1.15
N GLU A 484 30.90 5.90 1.47
CA GLU A 484 31.05 4.48 1.13
C GLU A 484 31.81 3.69 2.19
N LEU A 485 31.33 2.47 2.43
CA LEU A 485 32.09 1.38 3.03
C LEU A 485 32.22 0.28 1.98
N ARG A 486 33.45 -0.04 1.57
CA ARG A 486 33.73 -1.04 0.53
C ARG A 486 34.76 -2.06 1.03
N PHE A 487 34.54 -3.31 0.66
CA PHE A 487 35.42 -4.45 0.91
C PHE A 487 35.87 -5.01 -0.44
N GLU A 488 37.17 -5.19 -0.63
CA GLU A 488 37.78 -5.92 -1.74
C GLU A 488 38.22 -7.28 -1.22
N ASP A 489 37.73 -8.34 -1.87
CA ASP A 489 38.00 -9.73 -1.50
C ASP A 489 38.89 -10.46 -2.53
N GLU A 490 39.44 -9.74 -3.53
CA GLU A 490 40.46 -10.31 -4.41
C GLU A 490 41.70 -10.69 -3.59
N LYS A 491 42.11 -11.94 -3.73
CA LYS A 491 43.21 -12.52 -2.97
C LYS A 491 44.50 -11.71 -3.15
N ASP A 492 45.20 -11.47 -2.03
CA ASP A 492 46.45 -10.70 -1.97
C ASP A 492 46.28 -9.22 -2.37
N ARG A 493 45.04 -8.73 -2.47
CA ARG A 493 44.65 -7.34 -2.78
C ARG A 493 43.50 -6.86 -1.89
N GLU A 494 43.29 -7.52 -0.75
CA GLU A 494 42.18 -7.25 0.14
C GLU A 494 42.26 -5.82 0.71
N GLU A 495 41.12 -5.12 0.72
CA GLU A 495 41.04 -3.73 1.16
C GLU A 495 39.72 -3.47 1.88
N VAL A 496 39.78 -2.73 3.00
CA VAL A 496 38.61 -2.06 3.56
C VAL A 496 38.74 -0.56 3.29
N PHE A 497 37.85 -0.04 2.45
CA PHE A 497 37.81 1.36 2.08
C PHE A 497 36.66 2.07 2.80
N ILE A 498 36.98 3.16 3.51
CA ILE A 498 36.03 4.03 4.19
C ILE A 498 36.15 5.43 3.61
N HIS A 499 35.08 5.91 2.98
CA HIS A 499 35.00 7.26 2.44
C HIS A 499 33.91 8.07 3.12
N ALA A 500 34.30 9.21 3.68
CA ALA A 500 33.38 10.22 4.19
C ALA A 500 33.43 11.44 3.27
N GLN A 501 32.30 11.82 2.69
CA GLN A 501 32.21 12.95 1.76
C GLN A 501 32.52 14.30 2.43
N LYS A 502 32.35 14.38 3.76
CA LYS A 502 32.54 15.59 4.55
C LYS A 502 33.25 15.28 5.87
N ASN A 503 32.50 15.09 6.96
CA ASN A 503 33.08 14.82 8.28
C ASN A 503 33.05 13.31 8.56
N LEU A 504 34.15 12.77 9.11
CA LEU A 504 34.19 11.44 9.74
C LEU A 504 34.33 11.62 11.25
N ALA A 505 33.30 11.23 12.01
CA ALA A 505 33.32 11.25 13.47
C ALA A 505 33.35 9.84 14.02
N ILE A 506 34.28 9.55 14.93
CA ILE A 506 34.44 8.25 15.58
C ILE A 506 34.32 8.46 17.09
N GLN A 507 33.33 7.82 17.72
CA GLN A 507 33.12 7.88 19.16
C GLN A 507 33.23 6.48 19.77
N VAL A 508 34.17 6.31 20.70
CA VAL A 508 34.37 5.07 21.45
C VAL A 508 34.22 5.37 22.93
N ARG A 509 33.27 4.68 23.60
CA ARG A 509 32.92 4.96 25.01
C ARG A 509 33.81 4.24 26.04
N ASN A 510 34.65 3.31 25.61
CA ASN A 510 35.52 2.55 26.49
C ASN A 510 36.95 2.46 25.91
N SER A 511 37.25 1.42 25.14
CA SER A 511 38.60 1.17 24.61
C SER A 511 38.59 1.10 23.08
N ARG A 512 39.60 1.71 22.45
CA ARG A 512 39.92 1.55 21.03
C ARG A 512 41.27 0.86 20.91
N ASP A 513 41.28 -0.33 20.32
CA ASP A 513 42.50 -1.05 19.98
C ASP A 513 42.74 -0.96 18.46
N GLU A 514 43.98 -0.65 18.07
CA GLU A 514 44.39 -0.56 16.68
C GLU A 514 45.73 -1.28 16.51
N LYS A 515 45.77 -2.32 15.66
CA LYS A 515 46.97 -3.10 15.37
C LYS A 515 47.21 -3.14 13.87
N ILE A 516 48.35 -2.58 13.45
CA ILE A 516 48.83 -2.62 12.07
C ILE A 516 50.09 -3.48 12.03
N ASN A 517 50.04 -4.59 11.30
CA ASN A 517 51.17 -5.54 11.24
C ASN A 517 52.31 -5.07 10.33
N TYR A 518 52.02 -4.12 9.44
CA TYR A 518 52.98 -3.58 8.49
C TYR A 518 53.08 -2.05 8.65
N ASN A 519 52.61 -1.27 7.68
CA ASN A 519 52.80 0.17 7.67
C ASN A 519 51.50 0.93 7.98
N ARG A 520 51.61 1.99 8.81
CA ARG A 520 50.57 3.01 9.01
C ARG A 520 51.05 4.33 8.43
N THR A 521 50.26 4.93 7.53
CA THR A 521 50.50 6.28 6.99
C THR A 521 49.35 7.19 7.37
N THR A 522 49.64 8.39 7.87
CA THR A 522 48.63 9.41 8.18
C THR A 522 49.05 10.73 7.55
N VAL A 523 48.12 11.37 6.83
CA VAL A 523 48.32 12.67 6.21
C VAL A 523 47.16 13.56 6.65
N ILE A 524 47.49 14.68 7.30
CA ILE A 524 46.53 15.69 7.74
C ILE A 524 46.76 16.95 6.92
N GLY A 525 45.71 17.47 6.27
CA GLY A 525 45.81 18.62 5.39
C GLY A 525 45.84 19.98 6.09
N HIS A 526 45.45 20.02 7.37
CA HIS A 526 45.43 21.22 8.20
C HIS A 526 45.98 20.88 9.60
N ASP A 527 45.14 20.85 10.64
CA ASP A 527 45.58 20.64 12.02
C ASP A 527 45.31 19.22 12.53
N ASP A 528 46.22 18.71 13.37
CA ASP A 528 46.06 17.50 14.17
C ASP A 528 46.18 17.86 15.66
N GLU A 529 45.13 17.61 16.42
CA GLU A 529 45.07 17.88 17.86
C GLU A 529 44.92 16.57 18.65
N LEU A 530 45.78 16.39 19.66
CA LEU A 530 45.76 15.21 20.52
C LEU A 530 45.74 15.63 22.00
N ALA A 531 44.61 15.37 22.65
CA ALA A 531 44.46 15.49 24.09
C ALA A 531 44.43 14.10 24.75
N VAL A 532 45.32 13.86 25.72
CA VAL A 532 45.35 12.63 26.54
C VAL A 532 45.28 13.03 28.00
N ALA A 533 44.17 12.69 28.67
CA ALA A 533 43.88 13.17 30.03
C ALA A 533 44.70 12.48 31.13
N ASN A 534 45.34 11.36 30.83
CA ASN A 534 46.19 10.63 31.76
C ASN A 534 47.53 10.33 31.07
N ASN A 535 47.91 9.05 30.95
CA ASN A 535 49.22 8.70 30.43
C ASN A 535 49.21 8.52 28.91
N ARG A 536 50.16 9.19 28.23
CA ARG A 536 50.56 8.88 26.85
C ARG A 536 51.91 8.17 26.88
N LYS A 537 51.96 6.92 26.41
CA LYS A 537 53.20 6.17 26.23
C LYS A 537 53.44 5.93 24.74
N VAL A 538 54.64 6.26 24.27
CA VAL A 538 55.09 5.98 22.90
C VAL A 538 56.38 5.15 23.01
N THR A 539 56.38 3.97 22.38
CA THR A 539 57.57 3.13 22.26
C THR A 539 57.87 2.96 20.78
N VAL A 540 59.11 3.26 20.37
CA VAL A 540 59.63 3.01 19.03
C VAL A 540 60.88 2.14 19.19
N GLU A 541 60.86 0.92 18.66
CA GLU A 541 61.98 -0.02 18.78
C GLU A 541 63.10 0.28 17.77
N GLY A 542 62.73 0.86 16.62
CA GLY A 542 63.65 1.30 15.59
C GLY A 542 63.99 2.79 15.72
N GLN A 543 64.02 3.46 14.58
CA GLN A 543 64.32 4.89 14.48
C GLN A 543 63.05 5.75 14.58
N GLN A 544 63.15 6.87 15.30
CA GLN A 544 62.12 7.91 15.31
C GLN A 544 62.72 9.21 14.75
N ASP A 545 62.24 9.60 13.58
CA ASP A 545 62.58 10.89 12.96
C ASP A 545 61.47 11.91 13.20
N HIS A 546 61.85 13.13 13.59
CA HIS A 546 60.93 14.24 13.77
C HIS A 546 61.51 15.50 13.11
N LYS A 547 60.72 16.11 12.24
CA LYS A 547 61.09 17.36 11.57
C LYS A 547 59.95 18.37 11.73
N THR A 548 60.28 19.51 12.31
CA THR A 548 59.39 20.66 12.42
C THR A 548 59.97 21.79 11.58
N THR A 549 59.18 22.34 10.66
CA THR A 549 59.62 23.46 9.80
C THR A 549 59.35 24.83 10.41
N GLY A 550 58.31 24.93 11.24
CA GLY A 550 58.00 26.11 12.05
C GLY A 550 58.58 26.00 13.45
N ASP A 551 57.91 26.64 14.41
CA ASP A 551 58.32 26.61 15.82
C ASP A 551 58.00 25.27 16.49
N TYR A 552 58.92 24.78 17.33
CA TYR A 552 58.68 23.70 18.27
C TYR A 552 58.68 24.27 19.68
N ILE A 553 57.50 24.33 20.30
CA ILE A 553 57.28 24.87 21.64
C ILE A 553 56.89 23.70 22.56
N ALA A 554 57.60 23.54 23.68
CA ALA A 554 57.31 22.50 24.67
C ALA A 554 57.33 23.10 26.08
N GLN A 555 56.15 23.15 26.71
CA GLN A 555 55.97 23.53 28.11
C GLN A 555 55.70 22.27 28.94
N VAL A 556 56.35 22.17 30.10
CA VAL A 556 56.18 21.06 31.05
C VAL A 556 56.05 21.68 32.43
N ASP A 557 54.87 21.59 33.04
CA ASP A 557 54.61 22.16 34.37
C ASP A 557 55.21 21.30 35.50
N GLY A 558 55.49 20.03 35.22
CA GLY A 558 56.21 19.12 36.11
C GLY A 558 57.66 18.87 35.67
N ASP A 559 58.20 17.71 36.05
CA ASP A 559 59.58 17.37 35.73
C ASP A 559 59.76 16.92 34.27
N LYS A 560 60.82 17.40 33.63
CA LYS A 560 61.30 16.90 32.34
C LYS A 560 62.63 16.17 32.52
N ALA A 561 62.62 14.85 32.34
CA ALA A 561 63.83 14.03 32.32
C ALA A 561 64.21 13.61 30.89
N LEU A 562 65.49 13.73 30.55
CA LEU A 562 66.07 13.19 29.31
C LEU A 562 67.24 12.26 29.67
N GLN A 563 67.10 10.98 29.36
CA GLN A 563 68.19 10.01 29.48
C GLN A 563 68.54 9.48 28.10
N VAL A 564 69.81 9.62 27.72
CA VAL A 564 70.34 9.13 26.45
C VAL A 564 71.57 8.27 26.75
N LYS A 565 71.58 7.03 26.26
CA LYS A 565 72.71 6.10 26.43
C LYS A 565 73.85 6.36 25.44
N GLY A 566 73.52 6.94 24.29
CA GLY A 566 74.49 7.43 23.30
C GLY A 566 74.71 8.93 23.43
N ASP A 567 74.94 9.59 22.30
CA ASP A 567 75.25 11.02 22.27
C ASP A 567 74.00 11.90 22.15
N VAL A 568 74.07 13.08 22.77
CA VAL A 568 73.14 14.20 22.52
C VAL A 568 73.92 15.31 21.83
N ILE A 569 73.51 15.69 20.62
CA ILE A 569 74.10 16.80 19.87
C ILE A 569 73.03 17.88 19.69
N GLN A 570 73.27 19.06 20.26
CA GLN A 570 72.42 20.24 20.07
C GLN A 570 73.22 21.31 19.33
N LYS A 571 72.79 21.64 18.10
CA LYS A 571 73.36 22.72 17.30
C LYS A 571 72.36 23.86 17.21
N ILE A 572 72.70 25.01 17.77
CA ILE A 572 71.82 26.17 17.86
C ILE A 572 72.53 27.33 17.14
N GLN A 573 71.92 27.84 16.06
CA GLN A 573 72.45 28.99 15.32
C GLN A 573 72.13 30.33 16.01
N GLY A 574 70.98 30.40 16.71
CA GLY A 574 70.56 31.56 17.48
C GLY A 574 71.07 31.53 18.91
N VAL A 575 70.19 31.87 19.85
CA VAL A 575 70.52 31.93 21.28
C VAL A 575 70.24 30.59 21.96
N PHE A 576 71.18 30.15 22.81
CA PHE A 576 70.95 29.12 23.82
C PHE A 576 71.03 29.79 25.20
N SER A 577 69.98 29.64 26.01
CA SER A 577 69.92 30.22 27.36
C SER A 577 69.29 29.22 28.31
N ILE A 578 69.88 29.12 29.50
CA ILE A 578 69.40 28.31 30.62
C ILE A 578 69.22 29.27 31.78
N ASP A 579 68.01 29.37 32.31
CA ASP A 579 67.68 30.15 33.49
C ASP A 579 67.05 29.21 34.52
N THR A 580 67.65 29.09 35.70
CA THR A 580 67.22 28.19 36.78
C THR A 580 67.25 28.95 38.10
N HIS A 581 66.22 28.79 38.93
CA HIS A 581 66.15 29.46 40.22
C HIS A 581 67.22 28.98 41.22
N ASP A 582 67.44 27.67 41.27
CA ASP A 582 68.38 27.03 42.20
C ASP A 582 69.71 26.69 41.47
N ASP A 583 70.07 25.41 41.41
CA ASP A 583 71.39 24.98 40.94
C ASP A 583 71.42 24.60 39.45
N ILE A 584 72.46 25.07 38.76
CA ILE A 584 72.92 24.45 37.50
C ILE A 584 74.10 23.54 37.82
N THR A 585 73.91 22.23 37.70
CA THR A 585 74.99 21.24 37.85
C THR A 585 75.35 20.63 36.50
N VAL A 586 76.59 20.87 36.04
CA VAL A 586 77.18 20.17 34.88
C VAL A 586 78.32 19.30 35.37
N LYS A 587 78.18 17.98 35.20
CA LYS A 587 79.19 16.99 35.60
C LYS A 587 79.62 16.15 34.41
N SER A 588 80.92 15.98 34.23
CA SER A 588 81.51 15.12 33.21
C SER A 588 82.53 14.19 33.86
N GLY A 589 82.58 12.92 33.43
CA GLY A 589 83.61 11.97 33.86
C GLY A 589 84.95 12.17 33.14
N GLY A 590 84.97 12.92 32.04
CA GLY A 590 86.17 13.14 31.21
C GLY A 590 86.64 14.59 31.25
N LYS A 591 85.94 15.47 30.53
CA LYS A 591 86.22 16.91 30.48
C LYS A 591 84.96 17.74 30.27
N ILE A 592 84.99 18.99 30.71
CA ILE A 592 84.04 20.05 30.34
C ILE A 592 84.85 21.12 29.60
N THR A 593 84.40 21.54 28.43
CA THR A 593 85.06 22.60 27.63
C THR A 593 84.05 23.68 27.31
N LEU A 594 84.38 24.92 27.65
CA LEU A 594 83.68 26.13 27.26
C LEU A 594 84.62 26.94 26.38
N GLU A 595 84.24 27.25 25.15
CA GLU A 595 85.11 27.91 24.18
C GLU A 595 84.36 29.03 23.47
N VAL A 596 85.01 30.19 23.32
CA VAL A 596 84.53 31.34 22.56
C VAL A 596 85.69 31.93 21.78
N GLY A 597 85.68 31.82 20.44
CA GLY A 597 86.81 32.27 19.61
C GLY A 597 88.11 31.58 20.00
N ASN A 598 89.15 32.36 20.35
CA ASN A 598 90.45 31.84 20.81
C ASN A 598 90.55 31.71 22.35
N SER A 599 89.47 31.95 23.09
CA SER A 599 89.42 31.86 24.56
C SER A 599 88.69 30.61 25.02
N PHE A 600 89.16 29.97 26.10
CA PHE A 600 88.49 28.77 26.63
C PHE A 600 88.68 28.58 28.14
N ILE A 601 87.79 27.76 28.70
CA ILE A 601 87.91 27.11 30.00
C ILE A 601 87.77 25.60 29.79
N VAL A 602 88.74 24.81 30.22
CA VAL A 602 88.68 23.35 30.21
C VAL A 602 88.83 22.81 31.62
N ILE A 603 87.85 22.05 32.09
CA ILE A 603 87.88 21.33 33.36
C ILE A 603 88.14 19.86 33.05
N HIS A 604 89.17 19.26 33.66
CA HIS A 604 89.54 17.85 33.48
C HIS A 604 90.06 17.27 34.81
N ALA A 605 90.34 15.96 34.86
CA ALA A 605 90.74 15.28 36.10
C ALA A 605 92.02 15.82 36.76
N GLY A 606 92.85 16.57 36.02
CA GLY A 606 94.11 17.13 36.51
C GLY A 606 94.03 18.60 36.96
N GLY A 607 92.94 19.32 36.67
CA GLY A 607 92.82 20.74 36.98
C GLY A 607 91.84 21.53 36.10
N VAL A 608 91.98 22.86 36.13
CA VAL A 608 91.21 23.81 35.32
C VAL A 608 92.19 24.66 34.51
N ASP A 609 92.10 24.54 33.19
CA ASP A 609 92.86 25.37 32.25
C ASP A 609 92.02 26.58 31.83
N ILE A 610 92.59 27.79 31.94
CA ILE A 610 91.94 29.05 31.53
C ILE A 610 92.90 29.79 30.60
N LYS A 611 92.45 30.10 29.37
CA LYS A 611 93.26 30.82 28.37
C LYS A 611 92.43 31.87 27.64
N GLY A 612 92.99 33.07 27.47
CA GLY A 612 92.42 34.15 26.65
C GLY A 612 93.37 35.35 26.56
N PRO A 613 93.08 36.36 25.71
CA PRO A 613 93.89 37.57 25.58
C PRO A 613 94.02 38.39 26.88
N SER A 614 93.00 38.34 27.75
CA SER A 614 93.00 38.89 29.11
C SER A 614 92.17 37.99 30.02
N ILE A 615 92.65 37.73 31.24
CA ILE A 615 91.91 37.00 32.27
C ILE A 615 91.68 37.94 33.44
N ASN A 616 90.43 38.37 33.61
CA ASN A 616 90.02 39.37 34.58
C ASN A 616 89.37 38.69 35.79
N LEU A 617 90.05 38.70 36.94
CA LEU A 617 89.55 38.12 38.20
C LEU A 617 89.15 39.24 39.15
N ASN A 618 87.90 39.26 39.63
CA ASN A 618 87.34 40.27 40.54
C ASN A 618 87.36 41.73 40.05
N SER A 619 87.58 41.98 38.76
CA SER A 619 87.62 43.33 38.19
C SER A 619 86.27 43.74 37.58
N GLY A 620 85.33 44.17 38.41
CA GLY A 620 84.22 45.10 38.08
C GLY A 620 83.32 44.87 36.84
N GLY A 621 83.29 43.69 36.22
CA GLY A 621 82.46 43.40 35.05
C GLY A 621 80.97 43.18 35.38
N ASN A 622 80.08 43.43 34.43
CA ASN A 622 78.65 43.09 34.51
C ASN A 622 78.43 41.68 33.93
N PRO A 623 77.70 40.77 34.60
CA PRO A 623 77.44 39.39 34.14
C PRO A 623 76.68 39.28 32.80
N GLY A 624 76.19 40.38 32.25
CA GLY A 624 75.30 40.37 31.09
C GLY A 624 73.85 40.09 31.50
N VAL A 625 72.92 40.33 30.59
CA VAL A 625 71.48 40.05 30.80
C VAL A 625 71.14 38.75 30.08
N LEU A 626 70.28 37.92 30.68
CA LEU A 626 69.78 36.71 30.02
C LEU A 626 69.15 37.08 28.68
N LEU A 627 69.63 36.50 27.58
CA LEU A 627 69.15 36.80 26.25
C LEU A 627 67.83 36.07 26.00
N GLN A 628 66.75 36.83 25.82
CA GLN A 628 65.45 36.28 25.48
C GLN A 628 65.33 36.01 23.96
N PRO A 629 64.70 34.91 23.54
CA PRO A 629 64.37 34.68 22.15
C PRO A 629 63.52 35.83 21.59
N VAL A 630 63.81 36.28 20.37
CA VAL A 630 63.10 37.43 19.75
C VAL A 630 61.68 37.04 19.27
N ASN A 631 61.37 35.74 19.17
CA ASN A 631 60.07 35.25 18.71
C ASN A 631 59.00 35.43 19.82
N PRO A 632 57.97 36.28 19.63
CA PRO A 632 56.92 36.53 20.61
C PRO A 632 56.13 35.30 21.04
N ALA A 633 55.97 34.28 20.17
CA ALA A 633 55.23 33.06 20.51
C ALA A 633 55.96 32.23 21.59
N ILE A 634 57.30 32.23 21.56
CA ILE A 634 58.13 31.57 22.58
C ILE A 634 57.98 32.31 23.91
N LEU A 635 58.00 33.64 23.90
CA LEU A 635 57.80 34.47 25.09
C LEU A 635 56.40 34.30 25.69
N GLN A 636 55.37 34.17 24.86
CA GLN A 636 54.01 33.90 25.31
C GLN A 636 53.89 32.51 25.95
N SER A 637 54.48 31.48 25.36
CA SER A 637 54.47 30.13 25.95
C SER A 637 55.17 30.07 27.31
N ALA A 638 56.24 30.86 27.49
CA ALA A 638 56.92 30.98 28.78
C ALA A 638 56.10 31.75 29.83
N ALA A 639 55.12 32.56 29.41
CA ALA A 639 54.30 33.41 30.28
C ALA A 639 52.91 32.84 30.61
N HIS A 640 52.38 31.90 29.82
CA HIS A 640 51.05 31.32 30.03
C HIS A 640 51.06 30.22 31.10
N ALA A 641 50.92 30.63 32.36
CA ALA A 641 50.48 29.77 33.46
C ALA A 641 48.95 29.84 33.58
N GLY A 642 48.21 28.98 32.87
CA GLY A 642 46.74 28.95 32.94
C GLY A 642 46.12 27.87 32.07
N SER A 643 45.27 27.03 32.68
CA SER A 643 44.81 25.72 32.20
C SER A 643 43.97 25.74 30.92
N MET A 644 44.22 24.78 30.03
CA MET A 644 43.16 24.24 29.16
C MET A 644 42.48 23.09 29.89
N PHE A 645 41.28 23.35 30.39
CA PHE A 645 40.42 22.39 31.07
C PHE A 645 40.12 21.19 30.16
N VAL A 646 40.51 19.98 30.57
CA VAL A 646 39.89 18.73 30.10
C VAL A 646 39.18 18.13 31.31
N ALA A 647 37.85 18.25 31.33
CA ALA A 647 37.04 17.71 32.41
C ALA A 647 37.21 16.18 32.48
N HIS A 648 37.83 15.70 33.56
CA HIS A 648 37.79 14.29 33.93
C HIS A 648 36.34 13.83 34.06
N CYS A 649 35.96 12.79 33.32
CA CYS A 649 34.75 12.03 33.61
C CYS A 649 35.17 10.65 34.17
N PRO A 650 35.31 10.50 35.49
CA PRO A 650 35.31 9.17 36.10
C PRO A 650 33.85 8.71 36.24
N MET A 651 33.47 7.61 35.59
CA MET A 651 32.19 6.97 35.91
C MET A 651 32.26 6.39 37.32
N GLU A 652 31.50 6.97 38.25
CA GLU A 652 31.09 6.27 39.46
C GLU A 652 30.07 5.17 39.12
N LYS A 653 30.28 3.99 39.70
CA LYS A 653 29.27 2.96 39.85
C LYS A 653 28.23 3.46 40.87
N ASN A 654 26.95 3.51 40.51
CA ASN A 654 25.90 2.71 41.17
C ASN A 654 24.44 3.06 40.75
N HIS A 655 23.64 1.97 40.80
CA HIS A 655 22.22 1.83 41.12
C HIS A 655 21.12 1.94 40.05
N ASN A 656 20.43 0.80 39.90
CA ASN A 656 18.97 0.59 39.89
C ASN A 656 18.10 1.83 39.65
N ASP A 657 17.41 1.88 38.51
CA ASP A 657 16.05 1.35 38.33
C ASP A 657 15.78 1.04 36.84
#